data_AF-A0A2T3A544-F1
#
_entry.id   AF-A0A2T3A544-F1
#
_cell.length_a   1.000
_cell.length_b   1.000
_cell.length_c   1.000
_cell.angle_alpha   90.00
_cell.angle_beta   90.00
_cell.angle_gamma   90.00
#
_symmetry.space_group_name_H-M   'P 1'
#
loop_
_entity.id
_entity.type
_entity.pdbx_description
1 polymer ?
#
loop_
_entity_poly.entity_id
_entity_poly.type
_entity_poly.pdbx_seq_one_letter_code
_entity_poly.pdbx_strand_id
1 'polypeptide(L)'
;MALPKGKAAFKKKDGILAITDDQASITWTPLPGTGQPTVSLSIANITNLQQTPDTSPKVMLKIFERPSNQGADPTTYLFHFNSPDNARPEANAVKDVLSRLMADLRATDPAVPKPAADMAPVTNGTPTPVVNAKSAAAARLFDDNHLVMDIELQASLLKLNAELHQTYRDALANKPDSIGRAQFNRQFWSTRTNLLRAHAIESNQQRGAYNVLPTMKTKATQDAETGQESFQLAIDKTQVLQIFSQHPVVKRAYNENVPKPLNETEFWSRFFLSRLCKQLKGERVADTDRRDPIFDKYDASEDHTSYAARIGAQHVPHIIDVEGNEENQGGVKSGNRKDVEMRPRKNVPIIQVLNATSERLLSNVAPTDGDPEAAQGTDDATWRELTLRDLGGAAEENRVILNIKEQSRFFLDQTTAASAPNEVYKKQNPTEVLQGVTTDLETLRLDKGGGVNLHAGIGIVDGSDEEEDTRKKQHVGSRTARKAAEKQILEGLAQSRAELYGHSSEETTPLGVPKELAEKAKLTNGTTTEFLKHFWDAFLSGDPDRAQELGYHAESLRRSLDRIKAIGDEAEQTRQVRIEEQRAVNVAHYKATGTKLHLKDIGGGREAILTLLRPSVIALEKAERLYKAALQAEGLTLSTEND
;
A
#
# COMPACT_ATOMS: atom_id res chain seq x y z
N MET A 1 -31.87 -25.31 32.20
CA MET A 1 -33.27 -25.56 31.75
C MET A 1 -33.26 -26.88 30.99
N ALA A 2 -34.23 -27.77 31.20
CA ALA A 2 -34.27 -29.03 30.47
C ALA A 2 -34.52 -28.78 28.98
N LEU A 3 -33.63 -29.23 28.09
CA LEU A 3 -33.81 -29.08 26.65
C LEU A 3 -35.00 -29.93 26.18
N PRO A 4 -35.88 -29.40 25.30
CA PRO A 4 -37.03 -30.14 24.82
C PRO A 4 -36.59 -31.33 23.96
N LYS A 5 -37.21 -32.49 24.20
CA LYS A 5 -37.06 -33.72 23.42
C LYS A 5 -38.43 -34.09 22.87
N GLY A 6 -38.49 -34.51 21.60
CA GLY A 6 -39.74 -34.91 20.97
C GLY A 6 -39.64 -36.29 20.31
N LYS A 7 -40.69 -37.10 20.41
CA LYS A 7 -40.77 -38.38 19.69
C LYS A 7 -41.16 -38.10 18.24
N ALA A 8 -40.25 -38.41 17.31
CA ALA A 8 -40.43 -38.14 15.90
C ALA A 8 -39.95 -39.30 15.02
N ALA A 9 -40.76 -39.64 14.02
CA ALA A 9 -40.43 -40.57 12.97
C ALA A 9 -39.72 -39.86 11.80
N PHE A 10 -38.61 -40.43 11.35
CA PHE A 10 -37.86 -39.98 10.18
C PHE A 10 -37.74 -41.15 9.19
N LYS A 11 -38.09 -40.94 7.91
CA LYS A 11 -38.11 -41.99 6.87
C LYS A 11 -38.78 -43.31 7.34
N LYS A 12 -39.95 -43.20 7.98
CA LYS A 12 -40.76 -44.32 8.54
C LYS A 12 -40.11 -45.09 9.70
N LYS A 13 -39.03 -44.59 10.30
CA LYS A 13 -38.42 -45.15 11.51
C LYS A 13 -38.73 -44.26 12.70
N ASP A 14 -39.15 -44.84 13.82
CA ASP A 14 -39.47 -44.11 15.05
C ASP A 14 -38.19 -43.79 15.85
N GLY A 15 -38.11 -42.57 16.37
CA GLY A 15 -36.95 -42.09 17.12
C GLY A 15 -37.24 -40.89 17.99
N ILE A 16 -36.18 -40.38 18.63
CA ILE A 16 -36.22 -39.19 19.48
C ILE A 16 -35.39 -38.10 18.80
N LEU A 17 -36.01 -36.95 18.60
CA LEU A 17 -35.38 -35.72 18.18
C LEU A 17 -35.01 -34.91 19.43
N ALA A 18 -33.72 -34.63 19.62
CA ALA A 18 -33.22 -33.87 20.75
C ALA A 18 -32.18 -32.84 20.30
N ILE A 19 -32.17 -31.69 20.96
CA ILE A 19 -31.11 -30.70 20.82
C ILE A 19 -29.97 -31.09 21.77
N THR A 20 -28.74 -31.06 21.29
CA THR A 20 -27.54 -31.38 22.09
C THR A 20 -27.38 -30.36 23.23
N ASP A 21 -26.77 -30.77 24.35
CA ASP A 21 -26.56 -29.90 25.52
C ASP A 21 -25.75 -28.65 25.16
N ASP A 22 -24.84 -28.78 24.20
CA ASP A 22 -24.00 -27.70 23.66
C ASP A 22 -24.77 -26.71 22.76
N GLN A 23 -26.08 -26.90 22.52
CA GLN A 23 -26.95 -26.07 21.67
C GLN A 23 -26.44 -25.82 20.23
N ALA A 24 -25.46 -26.59 19.78
CA ALA A 24 -24.82 -26.43 18.47
C ALA A 24 -25.40 -27.34 17.38
N SER A 25 -26.07 -28.43 17.77
CA SER A 25 -26.61 -29.43 16.85
C SER A 25 -27.94 -30.00 17.30
N ILE A 26 -28.75 -30.43 16.33
CA ILE A 26 -29.96 -31.23 16.54
C ILE A 26 -29.70 -32.65 16.08
N THR A 27 -30.01 -33.62 16.94
CA THR A 27 -29.75 -35.03 16.69
C THR A 27 -31.03 -35.85 16.71
N TRP A 28 -31.13 -36.82 15.81
CA TRP A 28 -32.21 -37.79 15.78
C TRP A 28 -31.65 -39.21 16.03
N THR A 29 -32.20 -39.89 17.04
CA THR A 29 -31.79 -41.24 17.47
C THR A 29 -32.96 -42.23 17.30
N PRO A 30 -32.80 -43.36 16.60
CA PRO A 30 -33.86 -44.36 16.47
C PRO A 30 -34.11 -45.11 17.80
N LEU A 31 -35.36 -45.50 18.09
CA LEU A 31 -35.65 -46.46 19.17
C LEU A 31 -35.26 -47.88 18.72
N PRO A 32 -34.66 -48.75 19.57
CA PRO A 32 -34.49 -48.65 21.02
C PRO A 32 -33.10 -48.13 21.47
N GLY A 33 -32.75 -46.87 21.18
CA GLY A 33 -32.05 -46.00 22.13
C GLY A 33 -30.64 -46.34 22.64
N THR A 34 -29.82 -47.13 21.94
CA THR A 34 -28.43 -47.45 22.37
C THR A 34 -27.35 -47.22 21.29
N GLY A 35 -27.66 -46.50 20.21
CA GLY A 35 -26.72 -46.25 19.10
C GLY A 35 -26.38 -44.77 18.87
N GLN A 36 -25.32 -44.53 18.08
CA GLN A 36 -24.93 -43.20 17.59
C GLN A 36 -26.08 -42.54 16.81
N PRO A 37 -26.23 -41.19 16.88
CA PRO A 37 -27.29 -40.48 16.18
C PRO A 37 -27.19 -40.71 14.66
N THR A 38 -28.29 -41.16 14.06
CA THR A 38 -28.34 -41.47 12.62
C THR A 38 -28.39 -40.19 11.77
N VAL A 39 -28.87 -39.09 12.35
CA VAL A 39 -28.89 -37.78 11.72
C VAL A 39 -28.42 -36.76 12.77
N SER A 40 -27.39 -35.98 12.44
CA SER A 40 -26.89 -34.87 13.24
C SER A 40 -26.79 -33.66 12.33
N LEU A 41 -27.59 -32.63 12.58
CA LEU A 41 -27.62 -31.39 11.80
C LEU A 41 -27.03 -30.27 12.65
N SER A 42 -26.07 -29.52 12.11
CA SER A 42 -25.55 -28.33 12.78
C SER A 42 -26.53 -27.17 12.64
N ILE A 43 -26.84 -26.49 13.74
CA ILE A 43 -27.82 -25.38 13.75
C ILE A 43 -27.33 -24.20 12.90
N ALA A 44 -26.01 -24.02 12.76
CA ALA A 44 -25.41 -23.01 11.88
C ALA A 44 -25.71 -23.24 10.39
N ASN A 45 -25.94 -24.50 9.97
CA ASN A 45 -26.21 -24.86 8.58
C ASN A 45 -27.71 -24.85 8.25
N ILE A 46 -28.58 -24.59 9.23
CA ILE A 46 -30.03 -24.58 9.03
C ILE A 46 -30.44 -23.22 8.45
N THR A 47 -31.12 -23.24 7.30
CA THR A 47 -31.55 -22.03 6.59
C THR A 47 -32.98 -21.63 6.93
N ASN A 48 -33.90 -22.61 6.96
CA ASN A 48 -35.32 -22.38 7.18
C ASN A 48 -35.98 -23.56 7.92
N LEU A 49 -37.04 -23.28 8.67
CA LEU A 49 -37.90 -24.28 9.32
C LEU A 49 -39.35 -24.07 8.88
N GLN A 50 -40.02 -25.17 8.53
CA GLN A 50 -41.44 -25.18 8.22
C GLN A 50 -42.15 -26.18 9.13
N GLN A 51 -43.31 -25.79 9.65
CA GLN A 51 -44.18 -26.66 10.43
C GLN A 51 -45.55 -26.71 9.77
N THR A 52 -46.21 -27.87 9.84
CA THR A 52 -47.58 -28.03 9.36
C THR A 52 -48.58 -27.18 10.14
N PRO A 53 -49.58 -26.58 9.47
CA PRO A 53 -50.56 -25.68 10.09
C PRO A 53 -51.53 -26.41 11.04
N ASP A 54 -52.20 -25.61 11.88
CA ASP A 54 -53.03 -26.07 13.00
C ASP A 54 -54.21 -26.94 12.61
N THR A 55 -54.68 -26.78 11.38
CA THR A 55 -55.80 -27.50 10.77
C THR A 55 -55.45 -28.91 10.31
N SER A 56 -54.17 -29.29 10.31
CA SER A 56 -53.73 -30.59 9.79
C SER A 56 -53.60 -31.66 10.89
N PRO A 57 -54.11 -32.89 10.67
CA PRO A 57 -54.06 -33.96 11.66
C PRO A 57 -52.65 -34.57 11.82
N LYS A 58 -51.71 -34.28 10.91
CA LYS A 58 -50.35 -34.80 10.94
C LYS A 58 -49.37 -33.68 11.31
N VAL A 59 -48.74 -33.80 12.48
CA VAL A 59 -47.71 -32.86 12.93
C VAL A 59 -46.37 -33.21 12.27
N MET A 60 -45.85 -32.31 11.43
CA MET A 60 -44.53 -32.49 10.81
C MET A 60 -43.68 -31.22 10.92
N LEU A 61 -42.38 -31.40 11.15
CA LEU A 61 -41.36 -30.36 11.14
C LEU A 61 -40.38 -30.63 10.00
N LYS A 62 -40.25 -29.68 9.09
CA LYS A 62 -39.38 -29.72 7.92
C LYS A 62 -38.21 -28.75 8.12
N ILE A 63 -36.98 -29.28 8.10
CA ILE A 63 -35.74 -28.54 8.33
C ILE A 63 -34.95 -28.49 7.02
N PHE A 64 -34.50 -27.30 6.63
CA PHE A 64 -33.67 -27.08 5.44
C PHE A 64 -32.21 -26.85 5.84
N GLU A 65 -31.33 -27.77 5.45
CA GLU A 65 -29.89 -27.68 5.69
C GLU A 65 -29.16 -27.27 4.41
N ARG A 66 -28.29 -26.26 4.49
CA ARG A 66 -27.32 -25.96 3.43
C ARG A 66 -26.00 -26.65 3.78
N PRO A 67 -25.55 -27.65 3.00
CA PRO A 67 -24.25 -28.27 3.24
C PRO A 67 -23.12 -27.25 3.01
N SER A 68 -22.00 -27.36 3.72
CA SER A 68 -20.85 -26.44 3.63
C SER A 68 -20.14 -26.40 2.26
N ASN A 69 -20.61 -27.17 1.27
CA ASN A 69 -20.17 -27.04 -0.13
C ASN A 69 -20.96 -25.92 -0.81
N GLN A 70 -20.29 -24.81 -1.08
CA GLN A 70 -20.84 -23.64 -1.77
C GLN A 70 -21.43 -24.06 -3.13
N GLY A 71 -22.76 -23.98 -3.27
CA GLY A 71 -23.48 -24.13 -4.54
C GLY A 71 -24.52 -25.26 -4.65
N ALA A 72 -24.70 -26.12 -3.64
CA ALA A 72 -25.71 -27.18 -3.70
C ALA A 72 -27.09 -26.76 -3.16
N ASP A 73 -28.17 -27.25 -3.78
CA ASP A 73 -29.56 -27.06 -3.34
C ASP A 73 -29.77 -27.52 -1.87
N PRO A 74 -30.62 -26.84 -1.09
CA PRO A 74 -30.81 -27.13 0.33
C PRO A 74 -31.41 -28.53 0.57
N THR A 75 -30.69 -29.36 1.31
CA THR A 75 -31.14 -30.71 1.70
C THR A 75 -32.28 -30.59 2.69
N THR A 76 -33.39 -31.29 2.40
CA THR A 76 -34.62 -31.22 3.18
C THR A 76 -34.79 -32.43 4.08
N TYR A 77 -35.00 -32.21 5.38
CA TYR A 77 -35.31 -33.26 6.36
C TYR A 77 -36.74 -33.09 6.89
N LEU A 78 -37.55 -34.14 6.81
CA LEU A 78 -38.95 -34.15 7.27
C LEU A 78 -39.13 -35.08 8.47
N PHE A 79 -39.46 -34.52 9.62
CA PHE A 79 -39.71 -35.24 10.87
C PHE A 79 -41.21 -35.26 11.19
N HIS A 80 -41.77 -36.44 11.43
CA HIS A 80 -43.18 -36.62 11.78
C HIS A 80 -43.33 -36.94 13.27
N PHE A 81 -44.00 -36.08 14.04
CA PHE A 81 -44.17 -36.31 15.47
C PHE A 81 -45.31 -37.29 15.73
N ASN A 82 -45.02 -38.38 16.46
CA ASN A 82 -45.91 -39.53 16.67
C ASN A 82 -46.22 -39.81 18.15
N SER A 83 -46.03 -38.83 19.04
CA SER A 83 -46.38 -38.94 20.46
C SER A 83 -47.92 -38.99 20.62
N PRO A 84 -48.48 -40.00 21.33
CA PRO A 84 -49.93 -40.28 21.34
C PRO A 84 -50.80 -39.15 21.91
N ASP A 85 -50.27 -38.36 22.87
CA ASP A 85 -51.01 -37.27 23.52
C ASP A 85 -50.31 -35.89 23.42
N ASN A 86 -49.00 -35.84 23.15
CA ASN A 86 -48.18 -34.61 23.26
C ASN A 86 -47.43 -34.22 21.97
N ALA A 87 -47.78 -34.77 20.80
CA ALA A 87 -47.04 -34.54 19.55
C ALA A 87 -46.96 -33.05 19.15
N ARG A 88 -48.04 -32.29 19.39
CA ARG A 88 -48.12 -30.88 19.02
C ARG A 88 -47.33 -29.94 19.95
N PRO A 89 -47.48 -30.01 21.28
CA PRO A 89 -46.67 -29.21 22.19
C PRO A 89 -45.17 -29.57 22.11
N GLU A 90 -44.82 -30.84 21.91
CA GLU A 90 -43.41 -31.25 21.70
C GLU A 90 -42.82 -30.61 20.43
N ALA A 91 -43.55 -30.63 19.31
CA ALA A 91 -43.10 -30.02 18.05
C ALA A 91 -42.94 -28.49 18.15
N ASN A 92 -43.88 -27.82 18.84
CA ASN A 92 -43.80 -26.39 19.09
C ASN A 92 -42.60 -26.05 19.98
N ALA A 93 -42.39 -26.78 21.08
CA ALA A 93 -41.26 -26.55 21.99
C ALA A 93 -39.91 -26.72 21.29
N VAL A 94 -39.75 -27.74 20.45
CA VAL A 94 -38.52 -27.97 19.67
C VAL A 94 -38.31 -26.85 18.64
N LYS A 95 -39.37 -26.45 17.93
CA LYS A 95 -39.31 -25.35 16.94
C LYS A 95 -38.99 -24.02 17.60
N ASP A 96 -39.62 -23.69 18.72
CA ASP A 96 -39.42 -22.41 19.42
C ASP A 96 -37.96 -22.25 19.87
N VAL A 97 -37.36 -23.32 20.42
CA VAL A 97 -35.94 -23.31 20.80
C VAL A 97 -35.02 -23.22 19.58
N LEU A 98 -35.28 -23.98 18.50
CA LEU A 98 -34.49 -23.88 17.26
C LEU A 98 -34.57 -22.49 16.63
N SER A 99 -35.76 -21.90 16.57
CA SER A 99 -35.97 -20.57 16.00
C SER A 99 -35.26 -19.48 16.79
N ARG A 100 -35.22 -19.60 18.13
CA ARG A 100 -34.46 -18.72 19.01
C ARG A 100 -32.96 -18.85 18.77
N LEU A 101 -32.44 -20.07 18.74
CA LEU A 101 -31.01 -20.33 18.48
C LEU A 101 -30.57 -19.84 17.09
N MET A 102 -31.43 -19.98 16.08
CA MET A 102 -31.16 -19.42 14.75
C MET A 102 -31.23 -17.89 14.71
N ALA A 103 -32.14 -17.28 15.48
CA ALA A 103 -32.21 -15.82 15.60
C ALA A 103 -30.97 -15.26 16.31
N ASP A 104 -30.52 -15.91 17.39
CA ASP A 104 -29.30 -15.54 18.12
C ASP A 104 -28.05 -15.69 17.24
N LEU A 105 -27.95 -16.76 16.46
CA LEU A 105 -26.85 -16.94 15.50
C LEU A 105 -26.85 -15.86 14.41
N ARG A 106 -28.03 -15.49 13.86
CA ARG A 106 -28.14 -14.38 12.89
C ARG A 106 -27.86 -13.01 13.50
N ALA A 107 -28.11 -12.82 14.79
CA ALA A 107 -27.81 -11.58 15.50
C ALA A 107 -26.30 -11.45 15.85
N THR A 108 -25.60 -12.58 15.94
CA THR A 108 -24.16 -12.65 16.26
C THR A 108 -23.29 -12.72 15.00
N ASP A 109 -23.89 -12.97 13.83
CA ASP A 109 -23.21 -12.98 12.52
C ASP A 109 -22.93 -11.54 12.04
N PRO A 110 -21.67 -11.10 11.92
CA PRO A 110 -21.32 -9.75 11.48
C PRO A 110 -21.61 -9.49 9.99
N ALA A 111 -22.17 -10.47 9.26
CA ALA A 111 -22.54 -10.35 7.85
C ALA A 111 -23.98 -9.85 7.60
N VAL A 112 -24.77 -9.51 8.63
CA VAL A 112 -26.13 -8.97 8.48
C VAL A 112 -26.24 -7.54 9.03
N PRO A 113 -26.64 -6.53 8.22
CA PRO A 113 -26.83 -5.17 8.70
C PRO A 113 -28.00 -5.08 9.68
N LYS A 114 -27.78 -4.49 10.86
CA LYS A 114 -28.82 -4.17 11.85
C LYS A 114 -29.80 -3.12 11.26
N PRO A 115 -31.12 -3.32 11.30
CA PRO A 115 -32.06 -2.29 10.86
C PRO A 115 -32.10 -1.15 11.90
N ALA A 116 -31.70 0.04 11.48
CA ALA A 116 -31.93 1.28 12.22
C ALA A 116 -33.40 1.68 12.08
N ALA A 117 -34.01 2.07 13.20
CA ALA A 117 -35.36 2.58 13.26
C ALA A 117 -35.45 3.99 12.63
N ASP A 118 -36.46 4.16 11.77
CA ASP A 118 -37.22 5.35 11.39
C ASP A 118 -36.52 6.72 11.31
N MET A 119 -36.20 7.14 10.06
CA MET A 119 -36.55 8.47 9.53
C MET A 119 -36.86 8.39 8.02
N ALA A 120 -37.77 9.27 7.58
CA ALA A 120 -38.45 9.35 6.28
C ALA A 120 -37.53 9.53 5.04
N PRO A 121 -38.06 9.37 3.81
CA PRO A 121 -37.31 8.91 2.65
C PRO A 121 -36.59 10.05 1.92
N VAL A 122 -35.33 9.82 1.54
CA VAL A 122 -34.67 10.59 0.49
C VAL A 122 -34.19 9.63 -0.58
N THR A 123 -34.68 9.87 -1.79
CA THR A 123 -34.34 9.24 -3.05
C THR A 123 -32.87 9.45 -3.40
N ASN A 124 -32.09 8.38 -3.45
CA ASN A 124 -31.15 8.08 -4.55
C ASN A 124 -30.45 6.75 -4.29
N GLY A 125 -30.66 5.79 -5.20
CA GLY A 125 -30.03 4.49 -5.16
C GLY A 125 -28.60 4.56 -5.69
N THR A 126 -27.64 4.26 -4.82
CA THR A 126 -26.34 3.73 -5.18
C THR A 126 -26.18 2.37 -4.49
N PRO A 127 -25.92 1.28 -5.23
CA PRO A 127 -25.69 -0.02 -4.61
C PRO A 127 -24.28 -0.05 -4.02
N THR A 128 -24.18 -0.31 -2.72
CA THR A 128 -22.92 -0.65 -2.04
C THR A 128 -22.44 -2.04 -2.51
N PRO A 129 -21.18 -2.20 -2.95
CA PRO A 129 -20.68 -3.49 -3.40
C PRO A 129 -20.42 -4.40 -2.20
N VAL A 130 -20.85 -5.67 -2.32
CA VAL A 130 -20.49 -6.74 -1.41
C VAL A 130 -19.01 -7.05 -1.62
N VAL A 131 -18.15 -6.61 -0.71
CA VAL A 131 -16.70 -6.81 -0.80
C VAL A 131 -16.35 -8.28 -0.56
N ASN A 132 -15.77 -8.89 -1.59
CA ASN A 132 -15.16 -10.21 -1.59
C ASN A 132 -14.07 -10.30 -0.48
N ALA A 133 -13.87 -11.47 0.14
CA ALA A 133 -12.91 -11.62 1.27
C ALA A 133 -11.45 -11.28 0.90
N LYS A 134 -11.10 -11.34 -0.41
CA LYS A 134 -9.81 -10.85 -0.93
C LYS A 134 -9.72 -9.31 -0.96
N SER A 135 -10.84 -8.61 -1.21
CA SER A 135 -10.93 -7.16 -1.10
C SER A 135 -10.83 -6.68 0.35
N ALA A 136 -11.27 -7.47 1.33
CA ALA A 136 -11.08 -7.14 2.75
C ALA A 136 -9.60 -7.22 3.18
N ALA A 137 -8.84 -8.19 2.67
CA ALA A 137 -7.40 -8.28 2.91
C ALA A 137 -6.64 -7.12 2.23
N ALA A 138 -7.01 -6.78 0.99
CA ALA A 138 -6.47 -5.60 0.32
C ALA A 138 -6.85 -4.29 1.05
N ALA A 139 -8.09 -4.16 1.52
CA ALA A 139 -8.55 -2.99 2.28
C ALA A 139 -7.74 -2.81 3.58
N ARG A 140 -7.34 -3.89 4.26
CA ARG A 140 -6.45 -3.82 5.44
C ARG A 140 -5.05 -3.29 5.12
N LEU A 141 -4.55 -3.50 3.89
CA LEU A 141 -3.25 -2.95 3.46
C LEU A 141 -3.32 -1.45 3.18
N PHE A 142 -4.52 -0.92 2.92
CA PHE A 142 -4.75 0.50 2.66
C PHE A 142 -5.40 1.23 3.86
N ASP A 143 -5.67 0.51 4.96
CA ASP A 143 -6.16 1.10 6.21
C ASP A 143 -4.99 1.58 7.08
N ASP A 144 -4.80 2.90 7.13
CA ASP A 144 -3.71 3.54 7.85
C ASP A 144 -3.75 3.28 9.36
N ASN A 145 -4.95 3.15 9.94
CA ASN A 145 -5.08 2.88 11.37
C ASN A 145 -4.59 1.47 11.70
N HIS A 146 -4.91 0.49 10.84
CA HIS A 146 -4.42 -0.87 11.00
C HIS A 146 -2.89 -0.94 10.88
N LEU A 147 -2.30 -0.27 9.88
CA LEU A 147 -0.85 -0.21 9.69
C LEU A 147 -0.12 0.40 10.89
N VAL A 148 -0.69 1.45 11.50
CA VAL A 148 -0.11 2.11 12.69
C VAL A 148 -0.27 1.26 13.97
N MET A 149 -1.19 0.30 14.02
CA MET A 149 -1.31 -0.62 15.16
C MET A 149 -0.45 -1.89 15.02
N ASP A 150 0.02 -2.22 13.81
CA ASP A 150 0.80 -3.44 13.55
C ASP A 150 2.27 -3.30 14.01
N ILE A 151 2.55 -3.80 15.23
CA ILE A 151 3.88 -3.72 15.86
C ILE A 151 4.90 -4.63 15.15
N GLU A 152 4.47 -5.76 14.57
CA GLU A 152 5.39 -6.69 13.90
C GLU A 152 5.88 -6.11 12.58
N LEU A 153 4.99 -5.47 11.83
CA LEU A 153 5.33 -4.71 10.63
C LEU A 153 6.27 -3.55 10.94
N GLN A 154 6.01 -2.80 12.02
CA GLN A 154 6.88 -1.71 12.47
C GLN A 154 8.28 -2.22 12.85
N ALA A 155 8.35 -3.31 13.62
CA ALA A 155 9.62 -3.88 14.06
C ALA A 155 10.44 -4.47 12.90
N SER A 156 9.80 -5.05 11.89
CA SER A 156 10.47 -5.53 10.68
C SER A 156 11.02 -4.37 9.84
N LEU A 157 10.25 -3.29 9.66
CA LEU A 157 10.70 -2.09 8.96
C LEU A 157 11.90 -1.43 9.66
N LEU A 158 11.89 -1.33 10.99
CA LEU A 158 13.02 -0.80 11.77
C LEU A 158 14.29 -1.68 11.66
N LYS A 159 14.16 -2.99 11.45
CA LYS A 159 15.30 -3.88 11.22
C LYS A 159 15.91 -3.67 9.83
N LEU A 160 15.08 -3.38 8.83
CA LEU A 160 15.50 -3.18 7.45
C LEU A 160 16.18 -1.82 7.25
N ASN A 161 15.70 -0.78 7.94
CA ASN A 161 16.25 0.58 7.86
C ASN A 161 16.93 1.02 9.16
N ALA A 162 18.28 0.96 9.17
CA ALA A 162 19.10 1.36 10.31
C ALA A 162 19.02 2.86 10.63
N GLU A 163 18.93 3.74 9.63
CA GLU A 163 18.82 5.18 9.85
C GLU A 163 17.50 5.54 10.53
N LEU A 164 16.41 4.93 10.06
CA LEU A 164 15.10 5.12 10.68
C LEU A 164 15.10 4.62 12.13
N HIS A 165 15.73 3.48 12.39
CA HIS A 165 15.88 2.96 13.75
C HIS A 165 16.63 3.93 14.67
N GLN A 166 17.71 4.57 14.18
CA GLN A 166 18.41 5.59 14.96
C GLN A 166 17.53 6.80 15.24
N THR A 167 16.80 7.31 14.24
CA THR A 167 15.87 8.44 14.46
C THR A 167 14.76 8.09 15.43
N TYR A 168 14.21 6.87 15.37
CA TYR A 168 13.18 6.40 16.30
C TYR A 168 13.72 6.30 17.72
N ARG A 169 14.91 5.72 17.92
CA ARG A 169 15.54 5.61 19.24
C ARG A 169 15.87 6.96 19.84
N ASP A 170 16.42 7.88 19.05
CA ASP A 170 16.75 9.21 19.53
C ASP A 170 15.49 10.02 19.84
N ALA A 171 14.47 9.97 18.98
CA ALA A 171 13.20 10.66 19.24
C ALA A 171 12.49 10.08 20.48
N LEU A 172 12.58 8.76 20.71
CA LEU A 172 12.03 8.10 21.90
C LEU A 172 12.81 8.44 23.17
N ALA A 173 14.14 8.59 23.10
CA ALA A 173 14.96 9.05 24.22
C ALA A 173 14.67 10.51 24.59
N ASN A 174 14.35 11.31 23.58
CA ASN A 174 14.15 12.75 23.67
C ASN A 174 12.70 13.20 23.84
N LYS A 175 11.78 12.24 24.02
CA LYS A 175 10.36 12.52 24.19
C LYS A 175 10.11 13.31 25.49
N PRO A 176 9.09 14.18 25.54
CA PRO A 176 8.62 14.75 26.81
C PRO A 176 8.01 13.66 27.71
N ASP A 177 8.12 13.83 29.02
CA ASP A 177 7.60 12.88 30.02
C ASP A 177 6.07 12.79 29.99
N SER A 178 5.43 13.89 29.57
CA SER A 178 3.98 14.02 29.39
C SER A 178 3.41 13.08 28.30
N ILE A 179 4.23 12.64 27.33
CA ILE A 179 3.79 11.74 26.26
C ILE A 179 4.16 10.29 26.61
N GLY A 180 3.13 9.43 26.68
CA GLY A 180 3.29 7.99 26.86
C GLY A 180 3.98 7.32 25.66
N ARG A 181 4.72 6.24 25.90
CA ARG A 181 5.45 5.51 24.82
C ARG A 181 4.53 5.04 23.69
N ALA A 182 3.31 4.61 24.02
CA ALA A 182 2.33 4.14 23.04
C ALA A 182 1.80 5.29 22.16
N GLN A 183 1.52 6.45 22.75
CA GLN A 183 1.07 7.63 22.02
C GLN A 183 2.17 8.17 21.10
N PHE A 184 3.41 8.24 21.60
CA PHE A 184 4.56 8.59 20.77
C PHE A 184 4.74 7.63 19.59
N ASN A 185 4.60 6.31 19.82
CA ASN A 185 4.71 5.33 18.74
C ASN A 185 3.66 5.55 17.64
N ARG A 186 2.40 5.81 18.04
CA ARG A 186 1.31 6.13 17.10
C ARG A 186 1.61 7.38 16.27
N GLN A 187 2.08 8.45 16.90
CA GLN A 187 2.43 9.70 16.22
C GLN A 187 3.64 9.53 15.29
N PHE A 188 4.65 8.78 15.74
CA PHE A 188 5.84 8.51 14.92
C PHE A 188 5.49 7.76 13.63
N TRP A 189 4.58 6.78 13.71
CA TRP A 189 4.13 6.02 12.55
C TRP A 189 3.02 6.69 11.73
N SER A 190 2.22 7.59 12.31
CA SER A 190 1.20 8.34 11.55
C SER A 190 1.84 9.24 10.50
N THR A 191 3.03 9.79 10.76
CA THR A 191 3.81 10.55 9.76
C THR A 191 4.45 9.67 8.67
N ARG A 192 4.48 8.35 8.86
CA ARG A 192 5.20 7.37 8.04
C ARG A 192 4.30 6.23 7.55
N THR A 193 3.00 6.47 7.47
CA THR A 193 2.03 5.49 6.96
C THR A 193 2.39 5.03 5.56
N ASN A 194 2.94 5.93 4.73
CA ASN A 194 3.46 5.62 3.40
C ASN A 194 4.59 4.58 3.41
N LEU A 195 5.53 4.65 4.37
CA LEU A 195 6.62 3.69 4.49
C LEU A 195 6.10 2.34 5.00
N LEU A 196 5.21 2.35 5.99
CA LEU A 196 4.56 1.13 6.48
C LEU A 196 3.74 0.46 5.39
N ARG A 197 2.99 1.24 4.60
CA ARG A 197 2.22 0.76 3.45
C ARG A 197 3.12 0.16 2.39
N ALA A 198 4.22 0.84 2.02
CA ALA A 198 5.17 0.31 1.05
C ALA A 198 5.79 -1.02 1.51
N HIS A 199 6.21 -1.08 2.78
CA HIS A 199 6.76 -2.31 3.36
C HIS A 199 5.72 -3.42 3.49
N ALA A 200 4.47 -3.08 3.83
CA ALA A 200 3.36 -4.03 3.85
C ALA A 200 3.08 -4.59 2.44
N ILE A 201 3.12 -3.74 1.41
CA ILE A 201 2.95 -4.18 0.01
C ILE A 201 4.12 -5.09 -0.40
N GLU A 202 5.36 -4.70 -0.11
CA GLU A 202 6.56 -5.47 -0.45
C GLU A 202 6.57 -6.84 0.26
N SER A 203 6.27 -6.86 1.55
CA SER A 203 6.18 -8.10 2.34
C SER A 203 5.04 -9.02 1.88
N ASN A 204 3.95 -8.45 1.34
CA ASN A 204 2.83 -9.22 0.81
C ASN A 204 2.95 -9.52 -0.70
N GLN A 205 4.00 -9.01 -1.36
CA GLN A 205 4.24 -9.26 -2.78
C GLN A 205 4.74 -10.70 -2.96
N GLN A 206 3.84 -11.58 -3.39
CA GLN A 206 4.19 -12.95 -3.74
C GLN A 206 4.66 -13.03 -5.20
N ARG A 207 5.62 -13.93 -5.47
CA ARG A 207 6.00 -14.25 -6.85
C ARG A 207 4.79 -14.88 -7.55
N GLY A 208 4.48 -14.40 -8.75
CA GLY A 208 3.41 -14.94 -9.57
C GLY A 208 3.52 -16.45 -9.75
N ALA A 209 2.38 -17.15 -9.82
CA ALA A 209 2.34 -18.56 -10.13
C ALA A 209 2.99 -18.81 -11.50
N TYR A 210 3.87 -19.79 -11.60
CA TYR A 210 4.50 -20.23 -12.86
C TYR A 210 4.57 -21.75 -12.86
N ASN A 211 4.58 -22.38 -14.03
CA ASN A 211 4.61 -23.85 -14.11
C ASN A 211 5.97 -24.40 -13.63
N VAL A 212 5.98 -25.13 -12.51
CA VAL A 212 7.24 -25.60 -11.88
C VAL A 212 7.79 -26.86 -12.54
N LEU A 213 6.93 -27.78 -13.00
CA LEU A 213 7.35 -29.09 -13.51
C LEU A 213 8.26 -29.00 -14.75
N PRO A 214 8.04 -28.10 -15.73
CA PRO A 214 8.96 -27.90 -16.87
C PRO A 214 10.27 -27.22 -16.49
N THR A 215 10.27 -26.41 -15.43
CA THR A 215 11.46 -25.68 -14.96
C THR A 215 12.43 -26.62 -14.25
N MET A 216 11.92 -27.66 -13.59
CA MET A 216 12.72 -28.68 -12.92
C MET A 216 13.36 -29.64 -13.94
N LYS A 217 14.60 -29.34 -14.33
CA LYS A 217 15.43 -30.24 -15.15
C LYS A 217 16.05 -31.30 -14.25
N THR A 218 15.69 -32.56 -14.46
CA THR A 218 16.39 -33.70 -13.86
C THR A 218 17.75 -33.86 -14.55
N LYS A 219 18.85 -33.64 -13.83
CA LYS A 219 20.17 -34.05 -14.32
C LYS A 219 20.33 -35.53 -14.02
N ALA A 220 20.34 -36.37 -15.06
CA ALA A 220 20.74 -37.75 -14.93
C ALA A 220 22.27 -37.80 -14.80
N THR A 221 22.78 -38.18 -13.63
CA THR A 221 24.20 -38.54 -13.50
C THR A 221 24.27 -40.06 -13.66
N GLN A 222 24.99 -40.52 -14.68
CA GLN A 222 25.28 -41.94 -14.85
C GLN A 222 26.55 -42.27 -14.07
N ASP A 223 26.45 -43.15 -13.06
CA ASP A 223 27.63 -43.70 -12.40
C ASP A 223 28.34 -44.67 -13.35
N ALA A 224 29.61 -44.37 -13.67
CA ALA A 224 30.39 -45.02 -14.74
C ALA A 224 30.69 -46.51 -14.51
N GLU A 225 30.48 -47.05 -13.32
CA GLU A 225 30.82 -48.45 -12.97
C GLU A 225 29.60 -49.38 -12.84
N THR A 226 28.39 -48.88 -12.61
CA THR A 226 27.21 -49.75 -12.34
C THR A 226 26.06 -49.54 -13.33
N GLY A 227 26.16 -48.55 -14.24
CA GLY A 227 25.09 -48.25 -15.19
C GLY A 227 23.76 -47.84 -14.52
N GLN A 228 23.78 -47.54 -13.22
CA GLN A 228 22.62 -47.08 -12.47
C GLN A 228 22.56 -45.55 -12.54
N GLU A 229 21.44 -45.04 -13.04
CA GLU A 229 21.18 -43.60 -13.13
C GLU A 229 20.80 -43.07 -11.74
N SER A 230 21.70 -42.34 -11.10
CA SER A 230 21.45 -41.67 -9.84
C SER A 230 21.08 -40.21 -10.10
N PHE A 231 19.84 -39.83 -9.81
CA PHE A 231 19.33 -38.47 -9.98
C PHE A 231 19.52 -37.69 -8.68
N GLN A 232 20.52 -36.81 -8.64
CA GLN A 232 20.66 -35.87 -7.53
C GLN A 232 19.71 -34.70 -7.75
N LEU A 233 18.53 -34.75 -7.10
CA LEU A 233 17.60 -33.63 -7.07
C LEU A 233 17.80 -32.81 -5.79
N ALA A 234 18.38 -31.61 -5.94
CA ALA A 234 18.31 -30.58 -4.91
C ALA A 234 16.99 -29.83 -5.06
N ILE A 235 15.93 -30.33 -4.42
CA ILE A 235 14.60 -29.69 -4.46
C ILE A 235 14.51 -28.73 -3.27
N ASP A 236 14.15 -27.48 -3.54
CA ASP A 236 13.90 -26.51 -2.48
C ASP A 236 12.49 -26.71 -1.88
N LYS A 237 12.34 -26.43 -0.59
CA LYS A 237 11.04 -26.53 0.12
C LYS A 237 9.98 -25.63 -0.52
N THR A 238 10.38 -24.46 -1.01
CA THR A 238 9.46 -23.55 -1.72
C THR A 238 8.92 -24.17 -3.01
N GLN A 239 9.76 -24.91 -3.74
CA GLN A 239 9.38 -25.60 -4.97
C GLN A 239 8.43 -26.76 -4.68
N VAL A 240 8.65 -27.51 -3.59
CA VAL A 240 7.73 -28.58 -3.15
C VAL A 240 6.34 -28.02 -2.84
N LEU A 241 6.26 -26.91 -2.10
CA LEU A 241 4.98 -26.25 -1.81
C LEU A 241 4.28 -25.76 -3.09
N GLN A 242 5.06 -25.26 -4.06
CA GLN A 242 4.53 -24.89 -5.37
C GLN A 242 3.99 -26.12 -6.12
N ILE A 243 4.70 -27.25 -6.13
CA ILE A 243 4.22 -28.51 -6.73
C ILE A 243 2.92 -28.97 -6.05
N PHE A 244 2.83 -28.93 -4.73
CA PHE A 244 1.62 -29.33 -4.00
C PHE A 244 0.45 -28.39 -4.24
N SER A 245 0.72 -27.09 -4.42
CA SER A 245 -0.31 -26.17 -4.86
C SER A 245 -0.78 -26.57 -6.26
N GLN A 246 0.15 -26.81 -7.20
CA GLN A 246 -0.06 -27.06 -8.62
C GLN A 246 -0.77 -28.38 -8.93
N HIS A 247 -0.41 -29.42 -8.18
CA HIS A 247 -0.88 -30.77 -8.39
C HIS A 247 -1.31 -31.39 -7.06
N PRO A 248 -2.57 -31.17 -6.65
CA PRO A 248 -3.15 -31.80 -5.46
C PRO A 248 -3.00 -33.33 -5.44
N VAL A 249 -3.04 -33.99 -6.60
CA VAL A 249 -2.77 -35.44 -6.71
C VAL A 249 -1.38 -35.79 -6.17
N VAL A 250 -0.36 -34.98 -6.47
CA VAL A 250 1.01 -35.20 -5.95
C VAL A 250 1.06 -35.00 -4.44
N LYS A 251 0.31 -34.04 -3.89
CA LYS A 251 0.19 -33.84 -2.45
C LYS A 251 -0.45 -35.05 -1.75
N ARG A 252 -1.49 -35.65 -2.35
CA ARG A 252 -2.11 -36.88 -1.84
C ARG A 252 -1.12 -38.06 -1.88
N ALA A 253 -0.46 -38.25 -3.03
CA ALA A 253 0.55 -39.29 -3.19
C ALA A 253 1.72 -39.12 -2.20
N TYR A 254 2.13 -37.89 -1.92
CA TYR A 254 3.16 -37.59 -0.93
C TYR A 254 2.70 -37.95 0.49
N ASN A 255 1.51 -37.50 0.90
CA ASN A 255 0.97 -37.75 2.24
C ASN A 255 0.74 -39.24 2.53
N GLU A 256 0.40 -40.03 1.50
CA GLU A 256 0.12 -41.46 1.65
C GLU A 256 1.40 -42.32 1.65
N ASN A 257 2.46 -41.87 0.98
CA ASN A 257 3.64 -42.70 0.73
C ASN A 257 4.93 -42.24 1.44
N VAL A 258 4.98 -41.02 1.97
CA VAL A 258 6.12 -40.47 2.73
C VAL A 258 5.66 -40.20 4.17
N PRO A 259 6.34 -40.72 5.21
CA PRO A 259 7.67 -41.34 5.22
C PRO A 259 7.73 -42.87 5.05
N LYS A 260 6.59 -43.58 5.05
CA LYS A 260 6.54 -45.04 4.83
C LYS A 260 5.50 -45.31 3.73
N PRO A 261 5.84 -45.97 2.61
CA PRO A 261 7.00 -46.83 2.34
C PRO A 261 8.24 -46.18 1.69
N LEU A 262 8.26 -44.87 1.40
CA LEU A 262 9.38 -44.19 0.71
C LEU A 262 9.91 -42.99 1.52
N ASN A 263 11.22 -42.72 1.40
CA ASN A 263 11.80 -41.47 1.89
C ASN A 263 11.56 -40.31 0.89
N GLU A 264 11.64 -39.05 1.32
CA GLU A 264 11.39 -37.87 0.48
C GLU A 264 12.26 -37.84 -0.79
N THR A 265 13.58 -38.07 -0.66
CA THR A 265 14.49 -38.11 -1.81
C THR A 265 14.15 -39.21 -2.80
N GLU A 266 13.71 -40.37 -2.29
CA GLU A 266 13.36 -41.54 -3.10
C GLU A 266 11.99 -41.38 -3.76
N PHE A 267 11.05 -40.75 -3.07
CA PHE A 267 9.74 -40.39 -3.61
C PHE A 267 9.91 -39.45 -4.81
N TRP A 268 10.69 -38.38 -4.66
CA TRP A 268 10.87 -37.42 -5.74
C TRP A 268 11.64 -38.00 -6.94
N SER A 269 12.69 -38.80 -6.72
CA SER A 269 13.42 -39.42 -7.82
C SER A 269 12.54 -40.39 -8.63
N ARG A 270 11.71 -41.19 -7.96
CA ARG A 270 10.72 -42.06 -8.62
C ARG A 270 9.61 -41.26 -9.30
N PHE A 271 9.11 -40.20 -8.65
CA PHE A 271 8.06 -39.34 -9.21
C PHE A 271 8.48 -38.72 -10.54
N PHE A 272 9.68 -38.11 -10.64
CA PHE A 272 10.10 -37.45 -11.88
C PHE A 272 10.31 -38.42 -13.07
N LEU A 273 10.54 -39.70 -12.80
CA LEU A 273 10.66 -40.75 -13.82
C LEU A 273 9.32 -41.42 -14.15
N SER A 274 8.33 -41.27 -13.27
CA SER A 274 7.04 -41.94 -13.40
C SER A 274 6.23 -41.43 -14.60
N ARG A 275 5.31 -42.28 -15.08
CA ARG A 275 4.30 -41.92 -16.08
C ARG A 275 3.44 -40.76 -15.62
N LEU A 276 3.14 -40.68 -14.33
CA LEU A 276 2.35 -39.61 -13.73
C LEU A 276 3.00 -38.23 -13.96
N CYS A 277 4.31 -38.09 -13.74
CA CYS A 277 5.00 -36.81 -14.00
C CYS A 277 4.97 -36.43 -15.49
N LYS A 278 5.15 -37.40 -16.39
CA LYS A 278 5.01 -37.18 -17.85
C LYS A 278 3.59 -36.74 -18.23
N GLN A 279 2.57 -37.36 -17.64
CA GLN A 279 1.17 -36.98 -17.84
C GLN A 279 0.89 -35.56 -17.35
N LEU A 280 1.36 -35.21 -16.14
CA LEU A 280 1.20 -33.86 -15.57
C LEU A 280 1.98 -32.79 -16.34
N LYS A 281 3.07 -33.16 -17.03
CA LYS A 281 3.79 -32.29 -17.97
C LYS A 281 3.13 -32.17 -19.35
N GLY A 282 2.15 -33.02 -19.67
CA GLY A 282 1.55 -33.12 -21.00
C GLY A 282 2.45 -33.80 -22.03
N GLU A 283 3.51 -34.48 -21.60
CA GLU A 283 4.37 -35.28 -22.48
C GLU A 283 3.64 -36.55 -22.95
N ARG A 284 4.01 -37.04 -24.14
CA ARG A 284 3.46 -38.28 -24.67
C ARG A 284 3.92 -39.46 -23.81
N VAL A 285 2.97 -40.17 -23.21
CA VAL A 285 3.25 -41.41 -22.48
C VAL A 285 3.37 -42.55 -23.49
N ALA A 286 4.54 -43.17 -23.53
CA ALA A 286 4.78 -44.35 -24.33
C ALA A 286 4.51 -45.62 -23.49
N ASP A 287 4.05 -46.69 -24.14
CA ASP A 287 3.86 -47.97 -23.44
C ASP A 287 5.17 -48.57 -22.92
N THR A 288 6.32 -48.13 -23.46
CA THR A 288 7.69 -48.46 -23.06
C THR A 288 8.17 -47.71 -21.81
N ASP A 289 7.41 -46.73 -21.30
CA ASP A 289 7.79 -45.96 -20.13
C ASP A 289 7.79 -46.80 -18.85
N ARG A 290 8.70 -46.49 -17.91
CA ARG A 290 8.81 -47.18 -16.62
C ARG A 290 7.47 -47.14 -15.87
N ARG A 291 6.94 -48.31 -15.51
CA ARG A 291 5.74 -48.46 -14.70
C ARG A 291 6.13 -48.48 -13.24
N ASP A 292 5.46 -47.67 -12.43
CA ASP A 292 5.67 -47.62 -10.99
C ASP A 292 4.34 -47.93 -10.27
N PRO A 293 4.26 -49.01 -9.48
CA PRO A 293 3.00 -49.49 -8.88
C PRO A 293 2.40 -48.52 -7.85
N ILE A 294 3.17 -47.53 -7.39
CA ILE A 294 2.74 -46.50 -6.45
C ILE A 294 2.09 -45.35 -7.23
N PHE A 295 2.76 -44.84 -8.27
CA PHE A 295 2.32 -43.66 -9.02
C PHE A 295 1.26 -43.97 -10.08
N ASP A 296 1.26 -45.18 -10.65
CA ASP A 296 0.29 -45.61 -11.66
C ASP A 296 -1.14 -45.76 -11.11
N LYS A 297 -1.32 -45.69 -9.78
CA LYS A 297 -2.64 -45.68 -9.12
C LYS A 297 -3.35 -44.35 -9.22
N TYR A 298 -2.60 -43.26 -9.36
CA TYR A 298 -3.14 -41.92 -9.38
C TYR A 298 -3.38 -41.48 -10.82
N ASP A 299 -4.54 -40.88 -11.08
CA ASP A 299 -4.87 -40.36 -12.40
C ASP A 299 -4.58 -38.85 -12.47
N ALA A 300 -3.78 -38.44 -13.46
CA ALA A 300 -3.51 -37.03 -13.73
C ALA A 300 -4.79 -36.26 -14.10
N SER A 301 -5.82 -36.93 -14.61
CA SER A 301 -7.08 -36.30 -15.00
C SER A 301 -7.83 -35.66 -13.83
N GLU A 302 -7.61 -36.12 -12.59
CA GLU A 302 -8.25 -35.54 -11.40
C GLU A 302 -7.87 -34.07 -11.18
N ASP A 303 -6.62 -33.70 -11.48
CA ASP A 303 -6.16 -32.31 -11.38
C ASP A 303 -6.78 -31.42 -12.47
N HIS A 304 -7.01 -31.98 -13.67
CA HIS A 304 -7.49 -31.22 -14.83
C HIS A 304 -9.01 -31.13 -14.94
N THR A 305 -9.76 -32.10 -14.40
CA THR A 305 -11.22 -32.19 -14.57
C THR A 305 -11.94 -31.00 -13.94
N SER A 306 -11.46 -30.50 -12.80
CA SER A 306 -12.05 -29.36 -12.10
C SER A 306 -11.96 -28.04 -12.88
N TYR A 307 -10.88 -27.85 -13.64
CA TYR A 307 -10.65 -26.66 -14.49
C TYR A 307 -11.31 -26.85 -15.86
N ALA A 308 -11.15 -28.02 -16.50
CA ALA A 308 -11.78 -28.32 -17.79
C ALA A 308 -13.30 -28.16 -17.79
N ALA A 309 -13.98 -28.48 -16.67
CA ALA A 309 -15.41 -28.26 -16.51
C ALA A 309 -15.82 -26.78 -16.58
N ARG A 310 -14.94 -25.85 -16.18
CA ARG A 310 -15.19 -24.40 -16.24
C ARG A 310 -15.11 -23.88 -17.67
N ILE A 311 -14.14 -24.34 -18.46
CA ILE A 311 -14.03 -23.99 -19.89
C ILE A 311 -15.30 -24.42 -20.64
N GLY A 312 -15.78 -25.64 -20.40
CA GLY A 312 -17.01 -26.13 -21.01
C GLY A 312 -18.28 -25.41 -20.53
N ALA A 313 -18.23 -24.76 -19.36
CA ALA A 313 -19.34 -23.98 -18.82
C ALA A 313 -19.34 -22.51 -19.30
N GLN A 314 -18.24 -22.03 -19.91
CA GLN A 314 -18.19 -20.69 -20.49
C GLN A 314 -19.08 -20.65 -21.73
N HIS A 315 -20.14 -19.85 -21.67
CA HIS A 315 -21.00 -19.60 -22.81
C HIS A 315 -20.24 -18.77 -23.84
N VAL A 316 -19.78 -19.41 -24.92
CA VAL A 316 -19.24 -18.70 -26.08
C VAL A 316 -20.42 -18.11 -26.86
N PRO A 317 -20.45 -16.79 -27.10
CA PRO A 317 -21.48 -16.19 -27.94
C PRO A 317 -21.53 -16.84 -29.32
N HIS A 318 -22.72 -17.10 -29.85
CA HIS A 318 -22.91 -17.77 -31.16
C HIS A 318 -22.25 -17.02 -32.33
N ILE A 319 -21.92 -15.73 -32.16
CA ILE A 319 -21.20 -14.94 -33.18
C ILE A 319 -19.73 -15.39 -33.34
N ILE A 320 -19.14 -15.95 -32.28
CA ILE A 320 -17.75 -16.43 -32.22
C ILE A 320 -17.72 -17.96 -32.44
N ASP A 321 -18.85 -18.64 -32.30
CA ASP A 321 -18.96 -20.09 -32.45
C ASP A 321 -18.68 -20.53 -33.90
N VAL A 322 -17.44 -20.96 -34.14
CA VAL A 322 -16.99 -21.52 -35.43
C VAL A 322 -17.51 -22.95 -35.62
N GLU A 323 -17.80 -23.69 -34.55
CA GLU A 323 -18.31 -25.06 -34.63
C GLU A 323 -19.72 -25.08 -35.23
N GLY A 324 -20.58 -24.15 -34.81
CA GLY A 324 -21.90 -23.94 -35.45
C GLY A 324 -21.80 -23.57 -36.94
N ASN A 325 -20.73 -22.90 -37.37
CA ASN A 325 -20.47 -22.63 -38.79
C ASN A 325 -19.99 -23.87 -39.56
N GLU A 326 -19.20 -24.75 -38.93
CA GLU A 326 -18.80 -26.04 -39.50
C GLU A 326 -20.03 -26.95 -39.73
N GLU A 327 -20.98 -26.99 -38.79
CA GLU A 327 -22.23 -27.75 -38.94
C GLU A 327 -23.09 -27.21 -40.11
N ASN A 328 -23.23 -25.88 -40.21
CA ASN A 328 -24.02 -25.23 -41.26
C ASN A 328 -23.42 -25.40 -42.67
N GLN A 329 -22.10 -25.45 -42.79
CA GLN A 329 -21.42 -25.73 -44.08
C GLN A 329 -21.36 -27.22 -44.44
N GLY A 330 -21.96 -28.09 -43.62
CA GLY A 330 -22.10 -29.51 -43.88
C GLY A 330 -20.90 -30.34 -43.44
N GLY A 331 -20.12 -29.88 -42.45
CA GLY A 331 -19.18 -30.63 -41.58
C GLY A 331 -18.01 -31.39 -42.23
N VAL A 332 -18.02 -31.65 -43.54
CA VAL A 332 -17.08 -32.53 -44.23
C VAL A 332 -16.96 -32.18 -45.72
N LYS A 333 -17.05 -30.89 -46.09
CA LYS A 333 -16.96 -30.50 -47.51
C LYS A 333 -15.57 -30.76 -48.12
N SER A 334 -14.53 -30.84 -47.29
CA SER A 334 -13.25 -31.46 -47.62
C SER A 334 -13.22 -32.89 -47.07
N GLY A 335 -13.27 -33.91 -47.94
CA GLY A 335 -13.26 -35.33 -47.55
C GLY A 335 -11.97 -35.85 -46.87
N ASN A 336 -11.10 -34.94 -46.41
CA ASN A 336 -9.91 -35.29 -45.65
C ASN A 336 -10.26 -35.42 -44.17
N ARG A 337 -10.05 -36.61 -43.62
CA ARG A 337 -10.16 -36.83 -42.18
C ARG A 337 -9.09 -35.98 -41.47
N LYS A 338 -9.47 -35.25 -40.41
CA LYS A 338 -8.54 -34.48 -39.55
C LYS A 338 -7.30 -35.32 -39.22
N ASP A 339 -6.11 -34.74 -39.25
CA ASP A 339 -4.83 -35.44 -39.08
C ASP A 339 -4.80 -36.28 -37.78
N VAL A 340 -3.96 -37.31 -37.73
CA VAL A 340 -3.74 -38.22 -36.61
C VAL A 340 -3.51 -37.48 -35.29
N GLU A 341 -2.84 -36.32 -35.33
CA GLU A 341 -2.54 -35.45 -34.20
C GLU A 341 -3.69 -34.51 -33.83
N MET A 342 -4.56 -34.18 -34.78
CA MET A 342 -5.74 -33.32 -34.59
C MET A 342 -6.97 -34.08 -34.06
N ARG A 343 -6.76 -35.29 -33.54
CA ARG A 343 -7.81 -36.13 -32.95
C ARG A 343 -7.55 -36.31 -31.46
N PRO A 344 -8.57 -36.14 -30.60
CA PRO A 344 -8.41 -36.37 -29.17
C PRO A 344 -8.00 -37.84 -28.92
N ARG A 345 -6.87 -38.03 -28.23
CA ARG A 345 -6.33 -39.34 -27.86
C ARG A 345 -6.06 -39.38 -26.37
N LYS A 346 -6.31 -40.53 -25.75
CA LYS A 346 -5.97 -40.76 -24.33
C LYS A 346 -4.46 -40.65 -24.04
N ASN A 347 -3.62 -40.91 -25.03
CA ASN A 347 -2.15 -40.98 -24.86
C ASN A 347 -1.44 -39.63 -25.08
N VAL A 348 -2.17 -38.57 -25.45
CA VAL A 348 -1.62 -37.22 -25.65
C VAL A 348 -2.53 -36.22 -24.95
N PRO A 349 -2.46 -36.11 -23.60
CA PRO A 349 -3.27 -35.17 -22.84
C PRO A 349 -2.74 -33.72 -22.95
N ILE A 350 -1.77 -33.44 -23.83
CA ILE A 350 -1.03 -32.16 -23.88
C ILE A 350 -1.95 -30.94 -23.91
N ILE A 351 -3.04 -31.00 -24.67
CA ILE A 351 -3.99 -29.88 -24.81
C ILE A 351 -4.79 -29.70 -23.51
N GLN A 352 -5.25 -30.79 -22.90
CA GLN A 352 -6.02 -30.75 -21.65
C GLN A 352 -5.16 -30.22 -20.50
N VAL A 353 -3.91 -30.69 -20.44
CA VAL A 353 -2.92 -30.24 -19.46
C VAL A 353 -2.61 -28.76 -19.67
N LEU A 354 -2.29 -28.35 -20.91
CA LEU A 354 -1.98 -26.96 -21.23
C LEU A 354 -3.15 -26.04 -20.88
N ASN A 355 -4.37 -26.36 -21.30
CA ASN A 355 -5.56 -25.55 -21.03
C ASN A 355 -5.82 -25.42 -19.53
N ALA A 356 -5.79 -26.53 -18.79
CA ALA A 356 -5.97 -26.51 -17.34
C ALA A 356 -4.85 -25.73 -16.63
N THR A 357 -3.60 -25.84 -17.09
CA THR A 357 -2.49 -25.05 -16.52
C THR A 357 -2.62 -23.56 -16.82
N SER A 358 -3.02 -23.18 -18.03
CA SER A 358 -3.25 -21.80 -18.44
C SER A 358 -4.39 -21.17 -17.64
N GLU A 359 -5.53 -21.87 -17.54
CA GLU A 359 -6.68 -21.42 -16.75
C GLU A 359 -6.30 -21.25 -15.29
N ARG A 360 -5.57 -22.23 -14.73
CA ARG A 360 -5.10 -22.14 -13.36
C ARG A 360 -4.17 -20.94 -13.16
N LEU A 361 -3.24 -20.68 -14.07
CA LEU A 361 -2.36 -19.51 -14.00
C LEU A 361 -3.18 -18.22 -14.03
N LEU A 362 -4.17 -18.13 -14.93
CA LEU A 362 -5.08 -16.98 -15.04
C LEU A 362 -5.98 -16.82 -13.82
N SER A 363 -6.49 -17.90 -13.23
CA SER A 363 -7.38 -17.85 -12.05
C SER A 363 -6.73 -17.25 -10.80
N ASN A 364 -5.39 -17.26 -10.75
CA ASN A 364 -4.63 -16.67 -9.64
C ASN A 364 -4.26 -15.21 -9.89
N VAL A 365 -4.39 -14.73 -11.13
CA VAL A 365 -4.21 -13.32 -11.47
C VAL A 365 -5.51 -12.60 -11.15
N ALA A 366 -5.42 -11.46 -10.45
CA ALA A 366 -6.59 -10.64 -10.20
C ALA A 366 -7.18 -10.20 -11.56
N PRO A 367 -8.49 -10.42 -11.81
CA PRO A 367 -9.12 -9.92 -13.02
C PRO A 367 -8.88 -8.40 -13.10
N THR A 368 -8.03 -7.99 -14.04
CA THR A 368 -7.77 -6.56 -14.30
C THR A 368 -8.95 -5.98 -15.08
N ASP A 369 -9.55 -6.83 -15.90
CA ASP A 369 -10.85 -6.64 -16.52
C ASP A 369 -11.90 -7.16 -15.54
N GLY A 370 -12.93 -6.37 -15.22
CA GLY A 370 -13.97 -6.75 -14.26
C GLY A 370 -14.55 -8.15 -14.53
N ASP A 371 -15.04 -8.82 -13.47
CA ASP A 371 -15.56 -10.19 -13.53
C ASP A 371 -16.42 -10.39 -14.79
N PRO A 372 -16.03 -11.28 -15.74
CA PRO A 372 -16.87 -11.60 -16.90
C PRO A 372 -18.17 -12.30 -16.49
N GLU A 373 -18.23 -12.81 -15.25
CA GLU A 373 -19.43 -13.38 -14.61
C GLU A 373 -20.23 -12.37 -13.78
N ALA A 374 -19.81 -11.10 -13.71
CA ALA A 374 -20.66 -10.03 -13.21
C ALA A 374 -21.80 -9.86 -14.23
N ALA A 375 -22.86 -10.66 -14.02
CA ALA A 375 -24.06 -10.69 -14.83
C ALA A 375 -24.69 -9.30 -14.89
N GLN A 376 -24.30 -8.54 -15.91
CA GLN A 376 -24.97 -7.34 -16.34
C GLN A 376 -25.02 -7.34 -17.87
N GLY A 377 -25.86 -8.23 -18.39
CA GLY A 377 -26.28 -8.26 -19.78
C GLY A 377 -25.22 -8.76 -20.76
N THR A 378 -25.62 -9.71 -21.59
CA THR A 378 -25.04 -10.02 -22.91
C THR A 378 -24.77 -8.79 -23.79
N ASP A 379 -25.22 -7.60 -23.39
CA ASP A 379 -25.16 -6.40 -24.19
C ASP A 379 -23.86 -5.62 -24.00
N ASP A 380 -23.25 -5.49 -22.81
CA ASP A 380 -22.16 -4.50 -22.64
C ASP A 380 -20.81 -4.97 -23.22
N ALA A 381 -20.45 -6.25 -23.08
CA ALA A 381 -19.23 -6.80 -23.67
C ALA A 381 -19.33 -6.87 -25.21
N THR A 382 -20.46 -7.35 -25.74
CA THR A 382 -20.73 -7.40 -27.17
C THR A 382 -20.88 -5.99 -27.76
N TRP A 383 -21.47 -5.04 -27.02
CA TRP A 383 -21.54 -3.64 -27.42
C TRP A 383 -20.15 -3.02 -27.49
N ARG A 384 -19.25 -3.27 -26.53
CA ARG A 384 -17.86 -2.82 -26.62
C ARG A 384 -17.15 -3.34 -27.86
N GLU A 385 -17.37 -4.59 -28.25
CA GLU A 385 -16.81 -5.18 -29.48
C GLU A 385 -17.42 -4.58 -30.75
N LEU A 386 -18.72 -4.28 -30.75
CA LEU A 386 -19.42 -3.64 -31.86
C LEU A 386 -19.13 -2.14 -31.98
N THR A 387 -18.73 -1.48 -30.90
CA THR A 387 -18.37 -0.06 -30.92
C THR A 387 -17.04 0.14 -31.63
N LEU A 388 -17.11 0.59 -32.88
CA LEU A 388 -15.95 1.01 -33.65
C LEU A 388 -15.45 2.37 -33.11
N ARG A 389 -14.19 2.43 -32.69
CA ARG A 389 -13.57 3.65 -32.14
C ARG A 389 -13.73 4.89 -33.05
N ASP A 390 -13.78 4.67 -34.37
CA ASP A 390 -13.90 5.74 -35.36
C ASP A 390 -15.33 6.27 -35.53
N LEU A 391 -16.34 5.47 -35.14
CA LEU A 391 -17.77 5.82 -35.20
C LEU A 391 -18.33 6.27 -33.84
N GLY A 392 -17.58 6.05 -32.76
CA GLY A 392 -17.88 6.62 -31.46
C GLY A 392 -17.80 8.15 -31.51
N GLY A 393 -18.77 8.85 -30.92
CA GLY A 393 -18.63 10.28 -30.68
C GLY A 393 -17.32 10.56 -29.93
N ALA A 394 -16.73 11.75 -30.13
CA ALA A 394 -15.61 12.17 -29.30
C ALA A 394 -16.01 11.99 -27.84
N ALA A 395 -15.20 11.25 -27.07
CA ALA A 395 -15.49 10.99 -25.66
C ALA A 395 -15.82 12.32 -24.99
N GLU A 396 -16.95 12.39 -24.27
CA GLU A 396 -17.32 13.60 -23.54
C GLU A 396 -16.23 13.89 -22.52
N GLU A 397 -15.30 14.78 -22.89
CA GLU A 397 -14.30 15.24 -21.97
C GLU A 397 -15.04 16.06 -20.93
N ASN A 398 -15.15 15.53 -19.71
CA ASN A 398 -15.66 16.25 -18.55
C ASN A 398 -14.69 17.38 -18.16
N ARG A 399 -14.51 18.35 -19.04
CA ARG A 399 -13.75 19.57 -18.79
C ARG A 399 -14.62 20.44 -17.91
N VAL A 400 -14.23 20.57 -16.65
CA VAL A 400 -14.81 21.58 -15.78
C VAL A 400 -14.43 22.95 -16.36
N ILE A 401 -15.36 23.60 -17.07
CA ILE A 401 -15.15 24.93 -17.61
C ILE A 401 -15.06 25.89 -16.41
N LEU A 402 -13.84 26.29 -16.07
CA LEU A 402 -13.58 27.24 -15.00
C LEU A 402 -13.90 28.66 -15.48
N ASN A 403 -15.13 29.10 -15.24
CA ASN A 403 -15.53 30.50 -15.49
C ASN A 403 -14.98 31.42 -14.39
N ILE A 404 -13.78 31.96 -14.60
CA ILE A 404 -13.14 32.91 -13.69
C ILE A 404 -13.90 34.24 -13.74
N LYS A 405 -14.64 34.57 -12.68
CA LYS A 405 -15.44 35.81 -12.59
C LYS A 405 -14.59 37.08 -12.40
N GLU A 406 -13.42 36.96 -11.78
CA GLU A 406 -12.58 38.12 -11.40
C GLU A 406 -11.13 37.94 -11.89
N GLN A 407 -10.94 37.90 -13.22
CA GLN A 407 -9.61 37.76 -13.83
C GLN A 407 -8.66 38.90 -13.41
N SER A 408 -9.18 40.11 -13.20
CA SER A 408 -8.38 41.27 -12.77
C SER A 408 -7.72 41.08 -11.40
N ARG A 409 -8.35 40.36 -10.46
CA ARG A 409 -7.75 40.08 -9.15
C ARG A 409 -6.65 39.05 -9.21
N PHE A 410 -6.76 38.07 -10.12
CA PHE A 410 -5.70 37.09 -10.37
C PHE A 410 -4.39 37.77 -10.84
N PHE A 411 -4.50 38.79 -11.71
CA PHE A 411 -3.33 39.57 -12.16
C PHE A 411 -2.82 40.58 -11.12
N LEU A 412 -3.61 40.91 -10.09
CA LEU A 412 -3.19 41.77 -8.98
C LEU A 412 -2.46 40.97 -7.90
N ASP A 413 -2.96 39.79 -7.52
CA ASP A 413 -2.45 39.00 -6.39
C ASP A 413 -1.18 38.20 -6.68
N GLN A 414 -0.83 37.86 -7.93
CA GLN A 414 0.48 37.25 -8.22
C GLN A 414 1.67 38.20 -8.00
N THR A 415 1.41 39.48 -7.74
CA THR A 415 2.39 40.43 -7.21
C THR A 415 2.30 40.57 -5.68
N THR A 416 2.04 39.49 -4.95
CA THR A 416 2.25 39.41 -3.47
C THR A 416 3.73 39.31 -3.10
N ALA A 417 4.54 40.19 -3.66
CA ALA A 417 5.14 41.21 -2.82
C ALA A 417 4.95 42.47 -3.64
N ALA A 418 4.17 43.43 -3.14
CA ALA A 418 4.19 44.77 -3.69
C ALA A 418 5.66 45.19 -3.67
N SER A 419 6.34 45.01 -4.80
CA SER A 419 7.73 45.38 -4.95
C SER A 419 7.74 46.85 -4.57
N ALA A 420 8.64 47.28 -3.69
CA ALA A 420 8.81 48.68 -3.30
C ALA A 420 8.53 49.71 -4.43
N PRO A 421 8.89 49.46 -5.72
CA PRO A 421 8.46 50.31 -6.84
C PRO A 421 6.94 50.52 -7.03
N ASN A 422 6.08 49.53 -6.77
CA ASN A 422 4.63 49.66 -7.01
C ASN A 422 3.92 50.58 -6.00
N GLU A 423 4.38 50.63 -4.75
CA GLU A 423 3.93 51.66 -3.80
C GLU A 423 4.45 53.05 -4.17
N VAL A 424 5.65 53.13 -4.77
CA VAL A 424 6.21 54.37 -5.31
C VAL A 424 5.39 54.85 -6.51
N TYR A 425 5.00 53.97 -7.43
CA TYR A 425 4.17 54.31 -8.60
C TYR A 425 2.75 54.72 -8.21
N LYS A 426 2.16 54.12 -7.16
CA LYS A 426 0.86 54.57 -6.62
C LYS A 426 0.87 56.00 -6.09
N LYS A 427 2.02 56.48 -5.62
CA LYS A 427 2.19 57.85 -5.09
C LYS A 427 2.51 58.86 -6.20
N GLN A 428 2.88 58.43 -7.40
CA GLN A 428 3.24 59.31 -8.50
C GLN A 428 2.00 59.75 -9.29
N ASN A 429 1.95 61.05 -9.64
CA ASN A 429 0.91 61.57 -10.51
C ASN A 429 1.27 61.28 -11.97
N PRO A 430 0.45 60.52 -12.73
CA PRO A 430 0.79 60.12 -14.10
C PRO A 430 0.99 61.31 -15.04
N THR A 431 0.33 62.44 -14.77
CA THR A 431 0.45 63.65 -15.61
C THR A 431 1.83 64.29 -15.47
N GLU A 432 2.39 64.33 -14.27
CA GLU A 432 3.73 64.88 -14.00
C GLU A 432 4.82 63.96 -14.56
N VAL A 433 4.63 62.64 -14.47
CA VAL A 433 5.56 61.66 -15.05
C VAL A 433 5.58 61.78 -16.58
N LEU A 434 4.40 61.89 -17.21
CA LEU A 434 4.32 62.08 -18.66
C LEU A 434 4.96 63.40 -19.10
N GLN A 435 4.76 64.48 -18.34
CA GLN A 435 5.42 65.75 -18.60
C GLN A 435 6.94 65.64 -18.48
N GLY A 436 7.45 64.98 -17.44
CA GLY A 436 8.88 64.70 -17.27
C GLY A 436 9.46 63.88 -18.43
N VAL A 437 8.75 62.84 -18.86
CA VAL A 437 9.16 62.02 -20.01
C VAL A 437 9.16 62.83 -21.30
N THR A 438 8.16 63.71 -21.52
CA THR A 438 8.15 64.58 -22.70
C THR A 438 9.28 65.60 -22.68
N THR A 439 9.58 66.20 -21.52
CA THR A 439 10.71 67.13 -21.40
C THR A 439 12.04 66.41 -21.60
N ASP A 440 12.18 65.18 -21.08
CA ASP A 440 13.39 64.40 -21.26
C ASP A 440 13.58 64.01 -22.74
N LEU A 441 12.50 63.61 -23.44
CA LEU A 441 12.51 63.35 -24.87
C LEU A 441 12.88 64.60 -25.69
N GLU A 442 12.44 65.79 -25.26
CA GLU A 442 12.82 67.06 -25.88
C GLU A 442 14.30 67.42 -25.63
N THR A 443 14.87 67.01 -24.49
CA THR A 443 16.29 67.23 -24.17
C THR A 443 17.25 66.24 -24.82
N LEU A 444 16.74 65.14 -25.43
CA LEU A 444 17.57 64.21 -26.19
C LEU A 444 18.22 64.94 -27.36
N ARG A 445 19.51 65.20 -27.24
CA ARG A 445 20.29 65.94 -28.24
C ARG A 445 20.23 65.22 -29.58
N LEU A 446 19.59 65.89 -30.54
CA LEU A 446 19.61 65.54 -31.94
C LEU A 446 21.04 65.69 -32.47
N ASP A 447 21.54 64.66 -33.11
CA ASP A 447 22.77 64.72 -33.89
C ASP A 447 22.58 65.65 -35.09
N LYS A 448 23.67 66.16 -35.67
CA LYS A 448 23.61 67.11 -36.81
C LYS A 448 22.88 66.53 -38.05
N GLY A 449 22.61 65.23 -38.07
CA GLY A 449 21.83 64.51 -39.09
C GLY A 449 20.36 64.21 -38.72
N GLY A 450 19.82 64.76 -37.62
CA GLY A 450 18.42 64.56 -37.23
C GLY A 450 18.10 63.22 -36.55
N GLY A 451 19.12 62.43 -36.20
CA GLY A 451 18.98 61.21 -35.38
C GLY A 451 19.26 61.47 -33.90
N VAL A 452 18.75 60.62 -33.00
CA VAL A 452 19.06 60.68 -31.57
C VAL A 452 20.46 60.09 -31.33
N ASN A 453 21.37 60.87 -30.72
CA ASN A 453 22.72 60.40 -30.45
C ASN A 453 22.77 59.50 -29.19
N LEU A 454 22.39 58.23 -29.37
CA LEU A 454 22.27 57.22 -28.31
C LEU A 454 23.59 57.03 -27.52
N HIS A 455 24.75 57.16 -28.16
CA HIS A 455 26.04 57.00 -27.48
C HIS A 455 26.31 58.10 -26.45
N ALA A 456 25.96 59.35 -26.77
CA ALA A 456 26.09 60.47 -25.85
C ALA A 456 25.01 60.44 -24.75
N GLY A 457 23.79 59.99 -25.09
CA GLY A 457 22.67 59.86 -24.13
C GLY A 457 22.83 58.72 -23.12
N ILE A 458 23.51 57.63 -23.49
CA ILE A 458 23.84 56.50 -22.59
C ILE A 458 25.12 56.79 -21.78
N GLY A 459 25.86 57.87 -22.11
CA GLY A 459 27.06 58.28 -21.37
C GLY A 459 28.23 57.30 -21.51
N ILE A 460 28.35 56.59 -22.63
CA ILE A 460 29.48 55.70 -22.91
C ILE A 460 30.66 56.55 -23.41
N VAL A 461 31.52 56.99 -22.49
CA VAL A 461 32.78 57.66 -22.84
C VAL A 461 33.89 56.60 -22.84
N ASP A 462 34.17 56.03 -24.01
CA ASP A 462 35.10 54.90 -24.21
C ASP A 462 36.60 55.31 -24.17
N GLY A 463 36.92 56.33 -23.38
CA GLY A 463 38.28 56.88 -23.31
C GLY A 463 38.56 57.84 -22.15
N SER A 464 37.68 57.92 -21.13
CA SER A 464 37.96 58.72 -19.92
C SER A 464 38.75 57.85 -18.95
N ASP A 465 40.08 57.90 -19.12
CA ASP A 465 41.06 57.43 -18.16
C ASP A 465 41.30 58.58 -17.17
N GLU A 466 40.39 58.75 -16.20
CA GLU A 466 40.52 59.84 -15.23
C GLU A 466 40.37 59.36 -13.80
N GLU A 467 41.52 59.30 -13.14
CA GLU A 467 41.77 59.40 -11.70
C GLU A 467 41.33 60.76 -11.13
N GLU A 468 40.05 61.13 -11.27
CA GLU A 468 39.54 62.39 -10.69
C GLU A 468 38.49 62.14 -9.60
N ASP A 469 38.80 62.63 -8.39
CA ASP A 469 38.13 62.47 -7.09
C ASP A 469 36.68 62.99 -6.99
N THR A 470 36.00 63.23 -8.12
CA THR A 470 34.59 63.61 -8.10
C THR A 470 33.71 62.38 -8.17
N ARG A 471 32.96 62.11 -7.09
CA ARG A 471 31.93 61.05 -7.04
C ARG A 471 30.81 61.33 -8.06
N LYS A 472 31.03 60.99 -9.33
CA LYS A 472 30.01 61.07 -10.38
C LYS A 472 28.84 60.13 -10.00
N LYS A 473 27.61 60.63 -10.09
CA LYS A 473 26.39 59.85 -9.80
C LYS A 473 26.38 58.59 -10.67
N GLN A 474 26.09 57.44 -10.06
CA GLN A 474 25.94 56.18 -10.81
C GLN A 474 24.83 56.35 -11.85
N HIS A 475 25.17 56.09 -13.12
CA HIS A 475 24.24 56.11 -14.23
C HIS A 475 24.33 54.79 -14.99
N VAL A 476 23.23 54.37 -15.60
CA VAL A 476 23.12 53.12 -16.35
C VAL A 476 24.12 53.16 -17.51
N GLY A 477 25.03 52.19 -17.56
CA GLY A 477 26.06 52.11 -18.60
C GLY A 477 27.43 52.69 -18.22
N SER A 478 27.58 53.36 -17.07
CA SER A 478 28.88 53.83 -16.58
C SER A 478 29.82 52.67 -16.21
N ARG A 479 31.13 52.88 -16.29
CA ARG A 479 32.14 51.87 -15.91
C ARG A 479 32.02 51.45 -14.44
N THR A 480 31.59 52.35 -13.55
CA THR A 480 31.35 52.03 -12.13
C THR A 480 30.10 51.16 -11.94
N ALA A 481 29.02 51.42 -12.67
CA ALA A 481 27.83 50.57 -12.67
C ALA A 481 28.11 49.19 -13.27
N ARG A 482 28.91 49.11 -14.34
CA ARG A 482 29.35 47.83 -14.93
C ARG A 482 30.23 47.03 -13.95
N LYS A 483 31.18 47.67 -13.27
CA LYS A 483 31.99 47.02 -12.21
C LYS A 483 31.14 46.54 -11.03
N ALA A 484 30.13 47.31 -10.63
CA ALA A 484 29.22 46.91 -9.55
C ALA A 484 28.35 45.71 -9.98
N ALA A 485 27.82 45.72 -11.20
CA ALA A 485 27.06 44.61 -11.77
C ALA A 485 27.94 43.36 -11.96
N GLU A 486 29.18 43.52 -12.47
CA GLU A 486 30.15 42.44 -12.60
C GLU A 486 30.48 41.83 -11.23
N LYS A 487 30.73 42.66 -10.22
CA LYS A 487 30.94 42.19 -8.84
C LYS A 487 29.73 41.42 -8.32
N GLN A 488 28.51 41.93 -8.53
CA GLN A 488 27.29 41.24 -8.12
C GLN A 488 27.09 39.90 -8.84
N ILE A 489 27.43 39.82 -10.14
CA ILE A 489 27.38 38.58 -10.92
C ILE A 489 28.42 37.58 -10.41
N LEU A 490 29.65 38.04 -10.15
CA LEU A 490 30.71 37.18 -9.62
C LEU A 490 30.41 36.68 -8.21
N GLU A 491 29.84 37.53 -7.34
CA GLU A 491 29.37 37.13 -6.02
C GLU A 491 28.22 36.11 -6.11
N GLY A 492 27.24 36.35 -7.00
CA GLY A 492 26.15 35.40 -7.24
C GLY A 492 26.63 34.07 -7.82
N LEU A 493 27.59 34.09 -8.75
CA LEU A 493 28.20 32.89 -9.32
C LEU A 493 29.02 32.13 -8.28
N ALA A 494 29.73 32.84 -7.40
CA ALA A 494 30.46 32.24 -6.29
C ALA A 494 29.52 31.56 -5.29
N GLN A 495 28.39 32.21 -4.93
CA GLN A 495 27.36 31.63 -4.09
C GLN A 495 26.71 30.40 -4.73
N SER A 496 26.28 30.49 -5.99
CA SER A 496 25.68 29.37 -6.72
C SER A 496 26.65 28.19 -6.86
N ARG A 497 27.93 28.46 -7.12
CA ARG A 497 28.96 27.42 -7.19
C ARG A 497 29.21 26.76 -5.83
N ALA A 498 29.19 27.54 -4.75
CA ALA A 498 29.31 27.00 -3.39
C ALA A 498 28.09 26.14 -3.01
N GLU A 499 26.88 26.52 -3.42
CA GLU A 499 25.65 25.74 -3.19
C GLU A 499 25.62 24.42 -3.97
N LEU A 500 26.08 24.42 -5.23
CA LEU A 500 26.05 23.25 -6.12
C LEU A 500 27.15 22.22 -5.82
N TYR A 501 28.36 22.68 -5.47
CA TYR A 501 29.53 21.80 -5.37
C TYR A 501 30.12 21.71 -3.96
N GLY A 502 29.68 22.54 -3.01
CA GLY A 502 30.35 22.72 -1.71
C GLY A 502 31.77 23.26 -1.87
N HIS A 503 32.39 23.74 -0.79
CA HIS A 503 33.85 23.89 -0.79
C HIS A 503 34.47 22.50 -0.67
N SER A 504 35.52 22.18 -1.44
CA SER A 504 36.21 20.88 -1.36
C SER A 504 36.80 20.57 0.03
N SER A 505 36.90 21.57 0.91
CA SER A 505 37.26 21.41 2.32
C SER A 505 36.07 21.09 3.26
N GLU A 506 34.83 21.30 2.82
CA GLU A 506 33.60 21.09 3.62
C GLU A 506 33.10 19.65 3.61
N GLU A 507 33.54 18.82 2.66
CA GLU A 507 33.08 17.43 2.52
C GLU A 507 33.49 16.53 3.71
N THR A 508 34.57 16.91 4.42
CA THR A 508 35.04 16.18 5.62
C THR A 508 34.78 16.89 6.95
N THR A 509 34.57 18.22 6.92
CA THR A 509 34.22 19.07 8.07
C THR A 509 33.33 20.24 7.61
N PRO A 510 31.99 20.11 7.65
CA PRO A 510 31.09 21.20 7.24
C PRO A 510 31.31 22.41 8.15
N LEU A 511 31.61 23.58 7.57
CA LEU A 511 31.94 24.82 8.29
C LEU A 511 33.06 24.66 9.36
N GLY A 512 33.93 23.65 9.25
CA GLY A 512 34.98 23.36 10.25
C GLY A 512 34.50 22.60 11.49
N VAL A 513 33.24 22.14 11.53
CA VAL A 513 32.69 21.34 12.63
C VAL A 513 33.27 19.90 12.59
N PRO A 514 33.69 19.33 13.74
CA PRO A 514 34.10 17.93 13.84
C PRO A 514 33.01 16.93 13.41
N LYS A 515 33.40 15.78 12.86
CA LYS A 515 32.47 14.76 12.33
C LYS A 515 31.44 14.28 13.36
N GLU A 516 31.87 14.03 14.60
CA GLU A 516 30.98 13.58 15.68
C GLU A 516 29.89 14.61 16.01
N LEU A 517 30.25 15.89 16.07
CA LEU A 517 29.30 16.98 16.29
C LEU A 517 28.38 17.21 15.09
N ALA A 518 28.89 17.02 13.87
CA ALA A 518 28.09 17.08 12.65
C ALA A 518 27.05 15.95 12.59
N GLU A 519 27.42 14.72 12.97
CA GLU A 519 26.49 13.59 13.08
C GLU A 519 25.43 13.83 14.18
N LYS A 520 25.85 14.34 15.34
CA LYS A 520 24.94 14.73 16.43
C LYS A 520 23.98 15.84 16.01
N ALA A 521 24.45 16.83 15.26
CA ALA A 521 23.62 17.89 14.68
C ALA A 521 22.65 17.35 13.62
N LYS A 522 23.08 16.42 12.75
CA LYS A 522 22.22 15.74 11.78
C LYS A 522 21.10 14.96 12.49
N LEU A 523 21.43 14.21 13.54
CA LEU A 523 20.46 13.45 14.32
C LEU A 523 19.46 14.38 15.04
N THR A 524 19.97 15.45 15.66
CA THR A 524 19.12 16.46 16.32
C THR A 524 18.21 17.18 15.32
N ASN A 525 18.69 17.47 14.11
CA ASN A 525 17.85 18.01 13.06
C ASN A 525 16.74 17.03 12.65
N GLY A 526 17.09 15.74 12.52
CA GLY A 526 16.13 14.68 12.26
C GLY A 526 15.03 14.63 13.32
N THR A 527 15.39 14.55 14.60
CA THR A 527 14.40 14.49 15.69
C THR A 527 13.60 15.77 15.86
N THR A 528 14.22 16.94 15.65
CA THR A 528 13.52 18.24 15.64
C THR A 528 12.49 18.31 14.52
N THR A 529 12.83 17.81 13.33
CA THR A 529 11.91 17.77 12.18
C THR A 529 10.73 16.84 12.46
N GLU A 530 10.93 15.73 13.17
CA GLU A 530 9.84 14.85 13.58
C GLU A 530 8.89 15.50 14.58
N PHE A 531 9.41 16.18 15.60
CA PHE A 531 8.57 16.92 16.54
C PHE A 531 7.80 18.06 15.85
N LEU A 532 8.42 18.73 14.86
CA LEU A 532 7.74 19.70 14.02
C LEU A 532 6.62 19.07 13.20
N LYS A 533 6.82 17.90 12.58
CA LYS A 533 5.76 17.17 11.86
C LYS A 533 4.60 16.83 12.78
N HIS A 534 4.88 16.28 13.97
CA HIS A 534 3.84 15.95 14.95
C HIS A 534 3.06 17.20 15.38
N PHE A 535 3.77 18.32 15.62
CA PHE A 535 3.15 19.60 15.94
C PHE A 535 2.22 20.08 14.83
N TRP A 536 2.67 20.11 13.57
CA TRP A 536 1.86 20.59 12.46
C TRP A 536 0.68 19.70 12.13
N ASP A 537 0.85 18.38 12.24
CA ASP A 537 -0.23 17.41 12.04
C ASP A 537 -1.34 17.60 13.10
N ALA A 538 -0.98 17.88 14.34
CA ALA A 538 -1.94 18.22 15.38
C ALA A 538 -2.53 19.63 15.18
N PHE A 539 -1.70 20.63 14.90
CA PHE A 539 -2.09 22.04 14.85
C PHE A 539 -3.04 22.36 13.69
N LEU A 540 -2.89 21.65 12.57
CA LEU A 540 -3.72 21.83 11.37
C LEU A 540 -4.87 20.81 11.26
N SER A 541 -5.01 19.89 12.22
CA SER A 541 -6.04 18.84 12.17
C SER A 541 -7.47 19.38 12.27
N GLY A 542 -7.68 20.47 13.01
CA GLY A 542 -9.02 20.98 13.32
C GLY A 542 -9.79 20.15 14.35
N ASP A 543 -9.17 19.10 14.92
CA ASP A 543 -9.81 18.21 15.89
C ASP A 543 -9.64 18.75 17.32
N PRO A 544 -10.73 18.95 18.09
CA PRO A 544 -10.66 19.50 19.44
C PRO A 544 -9.96 18.55 20.44
N ASP A 545 -10.09 17.23 20.24
CA ASP A 545 -9.46 16.24 21.12
C ASP A 545 -7.92 16.28 21.04
N ARG A 546 -7.38 16.71 19.89
CA ARG A 546 -5.92 16.85 19.67
C ARG A 546 -5.36 18.14 20.26
N ALA A 547 -6.22 19.07 20.71
CA ALA A 547 -5.78 20.33 21.30
C ALA A 547 -4.96 20.12 22.58
N GLN A 548 -5.28 19.09 23.38
CA GLN A 548 -4.49 18.74 24.57
C GLN A 548 -3.07 18.28 24.20
N GLU A 549 -2.91 17.62 23.05
CA GLU A 549 -1.61 17.18 22.55
C GLU A 549 -0.70 18.34 22.14
N LEU A 550 -1.29 19.47 21.68
CA LEU A 550 -0.54 20.65 21.25
C LEU A 550 0.33 21.24 22.34
N GLY A 551 -0.13 21.23 23.60
CA GLY A 551 0.67 21.67 24.73
C GLY A 551 1.95 20.86 24.90
N TYR A 552 1.85 19.53 24.77
CA TYR A 552 3.00 18.63 24.86
C TYR A 552 3.94 18.78 23.66
N HIS A 553 3.39 18.99 22.46
CA HIS A 553 4.19 19.25 21.27
C HIS A 553 4.94 20.57 21.36
N ALA A 554 4.30 21.64 21.82
CA ALA A 554 4.95 22.93 22.05
C ALA A 554 6.10 22.83 23.07
N GLU A 555 5.92 22.06 24.14
CA GLU A 555 6.99 21.77 25.10
C GLU A 555 8.15 21.02 24.44
N SER A 556 7.85 20.02 23.61
CA SER A 556 8.85 19.27 22.85
C SER A 556 9.63 20.15 21.86
N LEU A 557 8.96 21.09 21.18
CA LEU A 557 9.62 22.07 20.33
C LEU A 557 10.58 22.96 21.13
N ARG A 558 10.16 23.44 22.32
CA ARG A 558 11.04 24.22 23.20
C ARG A 558 12.27 23.42 23.63
N ARG A 559 12.09 22.17 24.08
CA ARG A 559 13.19 21.26 24.45
C ARG A 559 14.12 20.99 23.26
N SER A 560 13.61 20.93 22.03
CA SER A 560 14.43 20.75 20.83
C SER A 560 15.31 21.97 20.54
N LEU A 561 14.79 23.18 20.76
CA LEU A 561 15.54 24.43 20.65
C LEU A 561 16.67 24.50 21.68
N ASP A 562 16.39 24.10 22.93
CA ASP A 562 17.39 24.03 24.00
C ASP A 562 18.49 23.01 23.68
N ARG A 563 18.15 21.88 23.04
CA ARG A 563 19.14 20.90 22.57
C ARG A 563 20.05 21.46 21.49
N ILE A 564 19.50 22.19 20.52
CA ILE A 564 20.29 22.84 19.47
C ILE A 564 21.28 23.83 20.09
N LYS A 565 20.84 24.62 21.08
CA LYS A 565 21.72 25.53 21.84
C LYS A 565 22.83 24.77 22.57
N ALA A 566 22.48 23.68 23.27
CA ALA A 566 23.44 22.87 24.02
C ALA A 566 24.53 22.25 23.12
N ILE A 567 24.15 21.77 21.92
CA ILE A 567 25.12 21.27 20.93
C ILE A 567 26.00 22.41 20.41
N GLY A 568 25.43 23.61 20.22
CA GLY A 568 26.19 24.81 19.89
C GLY A 568 27.25 25.15 20.96
N ASP A 569 26.88 25.03 22.23
CA ASP A 569 27.79 25.30 23.35
C ASP A 569 28.90 24.24 23.47
N GLU A 570 28.58 22.96 23.26
CA GLU A 570 29.56 21.87 23.19
C GLU A 570 30.55 22.04 22.03
N ALA A 571 30.07 22.53 20.88
CA ALA A 571 30.92 22.83 19.74
C ALA A 571 31.84 24.03 20.00
N GLU A 572 31.37 25.01 20.78
CA GLU A 572 32.19 26.13 21.21
C GLU A 572 33.29 25.69 22.17
N GLN A 573 32.98 24.81 23.13
CA GLN A 573 33.98 24.20 24.02
C GLN A 573 35.02 23.39 23.24
N THR A 574 34.57 22.57 22.28
CA THR A 574 35.46 21.78 21.43
C THR A 574 36.36 22.67 20.58
N ARG A 575 35.82 23.79 20.07
CA ARG A 575 36.60 24.80 19.35
C ARG A 575 37.65 25.45 20.26
N GLN A 576 37.29 25.82 21.48
CA GLN A 576 38.20 26.43 22.44
C GLN A 576 39.38 25.50 22.79
N VAL A 577 39.11 24.21 23.03
CA VAL A 577 40.16 23.20 23.25
C VAL A 577 41.12 23.13 22.05
N ARG A 578 40.60 23.09 20.82
CA ARG A 578 41.43 23.07 19.60
C ARG A 578 42.26 24.36 19.44
N ILE A 579 41.71 25.51 19.81
CA ILE A 579 42.44 26.79 19.82
C ILE A 579 43.57 26.75 20.84
N GLU A 580 43.33 26.21 22.04
CA GLU A 580 44.34 26.08 23.10
C GLU A 580 45.46 25.12 22.72
N GLU A 581 45.13 23.98 22.11
CA GLU A 581 46.11 23.03 21.57
C GLU A 581 46.99 23.67 20.49
N GLN A 582 46.40 24.39 19.52
CA GLN A 582 47.17 25.09 18.49
C GLN A 582 48.03 26.20 19.08
N ARG A 583 47.53 26.93 20.09
CA ARG A 583 48.33 27.92 20.83
C ARG A 583 49.50 27.26 21.53
N ALA A 584 49.30 26.11 22.19
CA ALA A 584 50.36 25.36 22.85
C ALA A 584 51.44 24.87 21.86
N VAL A 585 51.03 24.35 20.70
CA VAL A 585 51.93 23.95 19.62
C VAL A 585 52.72 25.15 19.08
N ASN A 586 52.05 26.28 18.85
CA ASN A 586 52.71 27.51 18.38
C ASN A 586 53.72 28.04 19.41
N VAL A 587 53.41 27.98 20.71
CA VAL A 587 54.33 28.35 21.79
C VAL A 587 55.53 27.39 21.85
N ALA A 588 55.31 26.08 21.71
CA ALA A 588 56.39 25.09 21.67
C ALA A 588 57.30 25.28 20.45
N HIS A 589 56.71 25.53 19.28
CA HIS A 589 57.45 25.81 18.06
C HIS A 589 58.26 27.12 18.18
N TYR A 590 57.67 28.16 18.76
CA TYR A 590 58.37 29.42 19.02
C TYR A 590 59.56 29.24 19.97
N LYS A 591 59.40 28.44 21.04
CA LYS A 591 60.50 28.10 21.95
C LYS A 591 61.63 27.34 21.25
N ALA A 592 61.31 26.49 20.27
CA ALA A 592 62.29 25.67 19.54
C ALA A 592 63.00 26.43 18.40
N THR A 593 62.32 27.34 17.71
CA THR A 593 62.82 27.94 16.45
C THR A 593 62.96 29.47 16.48
N GLY A 594 62.42 30.15 17.50
CA GLY A 594 62.43 31.62 17.60
C GLY A 594 61.48 32.33 16.62
N THR A 595 60.75 31.61 15.77
CA THR A 595 59.82 32.18 14.78
C THR A 595 58.37 32.04 15.23
N LYS A 596 57.59 33.13 15.11
CA LYS A 596 56.16 33.14 15.43
C LYS A 596 55.36 32.61 14.24
N LEU A 597 54.63 31.52 14.45
CA LEU A 597 53.61 31.04 13.52
C LEU A 597 52.32 31.85 13.72
N HIS A 598 51.70 32.26 12.62
CA HIS A 598 50.36 32.88 12.66
C HIS A 598 49.31 31.80 12.96
N LEU A 599 48.39 32.10 13.88
CA LEU A 599 47.28 31.21 14.19
C LEU A 599 46.29 31.23 13.02
N LYS A 600 46.05 30.09 12.39
CA LYS A 600 45.02 29.98 11.35
C LYS A 600 43.64 30.13 12.00
N ASP A 601 42.72 30.80 11.31
CA ASP A 601 41.32 30.85 11.74
C ASP A 601 40.76 29.43 11.79
N ILE A 602 40.40 28.99 12.99
CA ILE A 602 39.79 27.68 13.22
C ILE A 602 38.29 27.84 12.99
N GLY A 603 37.83 27.39 11.82
CA GLY A 603 36.40 27.29 11.52
C GLY A 603 35.66 26.38 12.51
N GLY A 604 34.38 26.64 12.72
CA GLY A 604 33.51 25.89 13.64
C GLY A 604 33.09 26.70 14.86
N GLY A 605 32.47 26.01 15.83
CA GLY A 605 31.94 26.61 17.06
C GLY A 605 30.43 26.78 17.03
N ARG A 606 29.89 27.56 17.98
CA ARG A 606 28.44 27.76 18.14
C ARG A 606 27.79 28.37 16.90
N GLU A 607 28.43 29.37 16.31
CA GLU A 607 27.92 30.08 15.13
C GLU A 607 27.81 29.17 13.91
N ALA A 608 28.74 28.22 13.73
CA ALA A 608 28.71 27.27 12.64
C ALA A 608 27.50 26.31 12.76
N ILE A 609 27.22 25.81 13.97
CA ILE A 609 26.07 24.93 14.21
C ILE A 609 24.75 25.68 14.09
N LEU A 610 24.67 26.89 14.63
CA LEU A 610 23.48 27.73 14.47
C LEU A 610 23.23 28.12 13.01
N THR A 611 24.29 28.31 12.22
CA THR A 611 24.17 28.55 10.77
C THR A 611 23.68 27.30 10.05
N LEU A 612 24.23 26.13 10.39
CA LEU A 612 23.84 24.84 9.79
C LEU A 612 22.39 24.46 10.11
N LEU A 613 21.94 24.70 11.34
CA LEU A 613 20.59 24.41 11.82
C LEU A 613 19.63 25.61 11.74
N ARG A 614 20.04 26.71 11.08
CA ARG A 614 19.27 27.95 10.98
C ARG A 614 17.85 27.73 10.45
N PRO A 615 17.61 26.94 9.38
CA PRO A 615 16.25 26.71 8.89
C PRO A 615 15.35 26.07 9.94
N SER A 616 15.90 25.13 10.72
CA SER A 616 15.19 24.42 11.77
C SER A 616 14.86 25.34 12.95
N VAL A 617 15.80 26.21 13.34
CA VAL A 617 15.55 27.24 14.37
C VAL A 617 14.43 28.20 13.93
N ILE A 618 14.46 28.69 12.69
CA ILE A 618 13.41 29.57 12.15
C ILE A 618 12.05 28.86 12.13
N ALA A 619 12.03 27.57 11.76
CA ALA A 619 10.81 26.77 11.76
C ALA A 619 10.23 26.58 13.17
N LEU A 620 11.09 26.33 14.17
CA LEU A 620 10.70 26.23 15.57
C LEU A 620 10.13 27.55 16.11
N GLU A 621 10.84 28.66 15.89
CA GLU A 621 10.38 29.99 16.32
C GLU A 621 9.05 30.36 15.67
N LYS A 622 8.86 30.03 14.39
CA LYS A 622 7.59 30.25 13.68
C LYS A 622 6.45 29.41 14.27
N ALA A 623 6.69 28.13 14.55
CA ALA A 623 5.72 27.23 15.16
C ALA A 623 5.31 27.73 16.56
N GLU A 624 6.29 28.08 17.40
CA GLU A 624 6.05 28.60 18.75
C GLU A 624 5.28 29.92 18.73
N ARG A 625 5.63 30.84 17.82
CA ARG A 625 4.92 32.12 17.66
C ARG A 625 3.46 31.91 17.25
N LEU A 626 3.21 31.01 16.31
CA LEU A 626 1.86 30.70 15.83
C LEU A 626 1.03 30.01 16.92
N TYR A 627 1.63 29.08 17.67
CA TYR A 627 1.00 28.46 18.82
C TYR A 627 0.61 29.49 19.89
N LYS A 628 1.54 30.39 20.26
CA LYS A 628 1.27 31.48 21.22
C LYS A 628 0.17 32.41 20.73
N ALA A 629 0.15 32.76 19.44
CA ALA A 629 -0.88 33.60 18.86
C ALA A 629 -2.26 32.91 18.86
N ALA A 630 -2.33 31.61 18.55
CA ALA A 630 -3.57 30.84 18.60
C ALA A 630 -4.10 30.74 20.04
N LEU A 631 -3.23 30.45 20.99
CA LEU A 631 -3.58 30.34 22.41
C LEU A 631 -4.11 31.67 22.97
N GLN A 632 -3.50 32.80 22.57
CA GLN A 632 -4.02 34.14 22.89
C GLN A 632 -5.38 34.42 22.25
N ALA A 633 -5.62 33.97 21.02
CA ALA A 633 -6.90 34.14 20.34
C ALA A 633 -8.03 33.33 21.02
N GLU A 634 -7.71 32.18 21.62
CA GLU A 634 -8.64 31.36 22.39
C GLU A 634 -8.86 31.86 23.83
N GLY A 635 -8.12 32.88 24.27
CA GLY A 635 -8.24 33.45 25.63
C GLY A 635 -7.65 32.58 26.74
N LEU A 636 -6.92 31.52 26.38
CA LEU A 636 -6.15 30.70 27.30
C LEU A 636 -4.78 31.37 27.48
N THR A 637 -4.36 31.67 28.71
CA THR A 637 -2.95 32.02 28.99
C THR A 637 -2.21 30.76 29.38
N LEU A 638 -1.01 30.54 28.83
CA LEU A 638 -0.09 29.48 29.29
C LEU A 638 0.04 29.62 30.80
N SER A 639 -0.44 28.65 31.56
CA SER A 639 -0.25 28.59 33.01
C SER A 639 1.25 28.71 33.28
N THR A 640 1.67 29.87 33.74
CA THR A 640 3.03 30.13 34.23
C THR A 640 3.17 29.43 35.57
N GLU A 641 3.37 28.11 35.54
CA GLU A 641 4.05 27.40 36.63
C GLU A 641 5.43 26.98 36.11
N ASN A 642 6.46 27.41 36.83
CA ASN A 642 7.90 27.25 36.59
C ASN A 642 8.56 28.42 35.83
N ASP A 643 8.62 29.56 36.50
CA ASP A 643 9.88 30.33 36.62
C ASP A 643 10.78 29.68 37.68
#